data_AF-A0A8X7NCU2-F1
#
_entry.id   AF-A0A8X7NCU2-F1
#
_cell.length_a   1.000
_cell.length_b   1.000
_cell.length_c   1.000
_cell.angle_alpha   90.00
_cell.angle_beta   90.00
_cell.angle_gamma   90.00
#
_symmetry.space_group_name_H-M   'P 1'
#
loop_
_entity.id
_entity.type
_entity.pdbx_description
1 polymer ?
#
loop_
_entity_poly.entity_id
_entity_poly.type
_entity_poly.pdbx_seq_one_letter_code
_entity_poly.pdbx_strand_id
1 'polypeptide(L)'
;MNKLDPKASYPDGVPAEADRVLRAAAVDLSERGLNGAACWALELSVCARSAAHSALLSDAKAATLTSTPARRPVELGRLGHSTPAAAVFGAGEGRAGLPRPPPSPLSISHVASGMAVDVDDSASDAGQVDSFHVHFAASADTSHTGSAFPSTSNISEASDPEYALAKVYFDDKQHERCAALLRRGPNTRKSHFLRLYAEYLTAERQADEQNLLMAKTRSTRTDLGAIAEARISILEELIDADDPFLLYLRGMIFRKLNRRIEAMDSLLKSVQAYPYNWSAWQELGHTISYEEIEHIIDLLPETFMTSLFIERNSRDALNSSSTNIDRIDALLTTFPDSAYLIMAKGQNYTIQQKLEDAEKVFARAFELDPFRMDGIADYAHTLFVLERFDKLAALSDQFAEMGRDHPEVCCLIGNYYNQRGDHHRAIEAFKRALRLDMGCLAAWILLGHEYLELKNSHASAEMYRRALDISPNDHRAWHGLGCVYELNGAWSYAAHYFQKCASIRPYDSRMWASLGECYDRLEQTQDAISCFKRNLTCQTTQDEIVQAIQRIIDLYERLGQGVPAACWHRRMVQVVDRTLSRPDALPLARFVQSYIVAARWEMGDIVPLELEAEAIAGSGAAEGVEPVGDEQGSSSRFGNLALADEYLRKVISAKTELTDQAEKLLQQLAYMRD
;
A
#
# COMPACT_ATOMS: atom_id res chain seq x y z
N MET A 1 -15.92 -17.36 12.51
CA MET A 1 -16.25 -17.05 11.10
C MET A 1 -15.00 -17.20 10.22
N ASN A 2 -15.11 -17.43 8.90
CA ASN A 2 -13.93 -17.31 8.03
C ASN A 2 -13.55 -15.83 7.88
N LYS A 3 -12.65 -15.34 8.74
CA LYS A 3 -12.22 -13.92 8.77
C LYS A 3 -11.48 -13.50 7.49
N LEU A 4 -10.99 -14.47 6.71
CA LEU A 4 -10.37 -14.24 5.40
C LEU A 4 -11.40 -14.00 4.27
N ASP A 5 -12.68 -14.29 4.50
CA ASP A 5 -13.73 -13.98 3.53
C ASP A 5 -13.86 -12.44 3.37
N PRO A 6 -13.72 -11.90 2.15
CA PRO A 6 -13.88 -10.46 1.90
C PRO A 6 -15.27 -9.93 2.26
N LYS A 7 -16.28 -10.80 2.33
CA LYS A 7 -17.67 -10.44 2.70
C LYS A 7 -18.03 -10.83 4.14
N ALA A 8 -17.04 -11.12 4.98
CA ALA A 8 -17.28 -11.40 6.39
C ALA A 8 -18.03 -10.23 7.04
N SER A 9 -19.24 -10.50 7.53
CA SER A 9 -20.03 -9.55 8.30
C SER A 9 -19.68 -9.68 9.78
N TYR A 10 -19.30 -8.58 10.40
CA TYR A 10 -19.02 -8.53 11.83
C TYR A 10 -20.21 -7.94 12.60
N PRO A 11 -20.42 -8.32 13.87
CA PRO A 11 -21.53 -7.81 14.68
C PRO A 11 -21.44 -6.28 14.90
N ASP A 12 -20.23 -5.74 14.98
CA ASP A 12 -19.92 -4.31 15.04
C ASP A 12 -19.89 -3.63 13.66
N GLY A 13 -20.11 -4.39 12.58
CA GLY A 13 -20.14 -3.88 11.19
C GLY A 13 -21.47 -3.25 10.78
N VAL A 14 -22.46 -3.20 11.67
CA VAL A 14 -23.73 -2.47 11.44
C VAL A 14 -23.47 -0.97 11.63
N PRO A 15 -23.85 -0.08 10.69
CA PRO A 15 -23.48 1.35 10.73
C PRO A 15 -23.82 2.06 12.05
N ALA A 16 -24.96 1.73 12.67
CA ALA A 16 -25.36 2.33 13.94
C ALA A 16 -24.48 1.90 15.13
N GLU A 17 -24.09 0.61 15.19
CA GLU A 17 -23.21 0.11 16.26
C GLU A 17 -21.77 0.56 16.01
N ALA A 18 -21.30 0.57 14.76
CA ALA A 18 -20.01 1.10 14.37
C ALA A 18 -19.83 2.58 14.81
N ASP A 19 -20.81 3.45 14.54
CA ASP A 19 -20.78 4.86 14.98
C ASP A 19 -20.78 5.00 16.51
N ARG A 20 -21.51 4.14 17.24
CA ARG A 20 -21.52 4.16 18.71
C ARG A 20 -20.16 3.80 19.30
N VAL A 21 -19.60 2.69 18.82
CA VAL A 21 -18.35 2.13 19.32
C VAL A 21 -17.17 3.02 18.97
N LEU A 22 -17.09 3.53 17.74
CA LEU A 22 -16.03 4.44 17.30
C LEU A 22 -16.05 5.77 18.06
N ARG A 23 -17.23 6.31 18.39
CA ARG A 23 -17.32 7.53 19.21
C ARG A 23 -16.81 7.31 20.64
N ALA A 24 -17.19 6.19 21.26
CA ALA A 24 -16.70 5.84 22.59
C ALA A 24 -15.17 5.66 22.57
N ALA A 25 -14.65 4.98 21.55
CA ALA A 25 -13.22 4.78 21.37
C ALA A 25 -12.46 6.10 21.15
N ALA A 26 -13.00 7.00 20.33
CA ALA A 26 -12.38 8.29 20.05
C ALA A 26 -12.20 9.15 21.32
N VAL A 27 -13.18 9.15 22.22
CA VAL A 27 -13.06 9.85 23.52
C VAL A 27 -11.95 9.23 24.35
N ASP A 28 -11.94 7.90 24.48
CA ASP A 28 -10.99 7.17 25.32
C ASP A 28 -9.53 7.30 24.80
N LEU A 29 -9.35 7.30 23.47
CA LEU A 29 -8.08 7.54 22.78
C LEU A 29 -7.61 8.98 22.91
N SER A 30 -8.52 9.95 22.70
CA SER A 30 -8.24 11.37 22.84
C SER A 30 -7.79 11.70 24.24
N GLU A 31 -8.49 11.21 25.27
CA GLU A 31 -8.14 11.42 26.67
C GLU A 31 -6.71 10.94 26.98
N ARG A 32 -6.22 9.90 26.31
CA ARG A 32 -4.88 9.30 26.49
C ARG A 32 -3.77 9.89 25.62
N GLY A 33 -4.03 10.90 24.79
CA GLY A 33 -2.97 11.47 23.93
C GLY A 33 -2.86 10.84 22.53
N LEU A 34 -3.68 9.84 22.20
CA LEU A 34 -3.67 9.19 20.89
C LEU A 34 -4.58 9.94 19.90
N ASN A 35 -4.30 11.24 19.73
CA ASN A 35 -5.16 12.14 18.96
C ASN A 35 -5.30 11.74 17.48
N GLY A 36 -4.25 11.15 16.88
CA GLY A 36 -4.30 10.65 15.50
C GLY A 36 -5.27 9.46 15.33
N ALA A 37 -5.20 8.47 16.22
CA ALA A 37 -6.13 7.34 16.24
C ALA A 37 -7.57 7.80 16.54
N ALA A 38 -7.72 8.78 17.43
CA ALA A 38 -9.02 9.38 17.72
C ALA A 38 -9.62 10.11 16.52
N CYS A 39 -8.80 10.89 15.78
CA CYS A 39 -9.23 11.57 14.55
C CYS A 39 -9.70 10.56 13.50
N TRP A 40 -8.89 9.53 13.26
CA TRP A 40 -9.24 8.44 12.33
C TRP A 40 -10.56 7.74 12.71
N ALA A 41 -10.76 7.45 14.01
CA ALA A 41 -12.00 6.84 14.49
C ALA A 41 -13.22 7.75 14.29
N LEU A 42 -13.05 9.07 14.48
CA LEU A 42 -14.11 10.06 14.24
C LEU A 42 -14.44 10.21 12.76
N GLU A 43 -13.45 10.19 11.87
CA GLU A 43 -13.67 10.21 10.42
C GLU A 43 -14.58 9.06 9.98
N LEU A 44 -14.31 7.84 10.44
CA LEU A 44 -15.15 6.68 10.16
C LEU A 44 -16.53 6.75 10.83
N SER A 45 -16.60 7.26 12.07
CA SER A 45 -17.87 7.48 12.78
C SER A 45 -18.83 8.40 12.00
N VAL A 46 -18.31 9.50 11.43
CA VAL A 46 -19.12 10.43 10.62
C VAL A 46 -19.72 9.72 9.41
N CYS A 47 -18.93 8.88 8.74
CA CYS A 47 -19.36 8.09 7.59
C CYS A 47 -20.46 7.07 7.97
N ALA A 48 -20.23 6.30 9.05
CA ALA A 48 -21.19 5.33 9.55
C ALA A 48 -22.53 5.97 9.96
N ARG A 49 -22.48 7.17 10.56
CA ARG A 49 -23.67 7.93 10.91
C ARG A 49 -24.49 8.32 9.68
N SER A 50 -23.84 8.78 8.61
CA SER A 50 -24.51 9.11 7.34
C SER A 50 -25.25 7.90 6.79
N ALA A 51 -24.60 6.72 6.77
CA ALA A 51 -25.22 5.45 6.39
C ALA A 51 -26.46 5.13 7.24
N ALA A 52 -26.35 5.21 8.56
CA ALA A 52 -27.46 4.93 9.47
C ALA A 52 -28.66 5.86 9.25
N HIS A 53 -28.42 7.15 9.02
CA HIS A 53 -29.50 8.11 8.72
C HIS A 53 -30.16 7.81 7.37
N SER A 54 -29.37 7.43 6.35
CA SER A 54 -29.90 7.06 5.04
C SER A 54 -30.80 5.82 5.10
N ALA A 55 -30.42 4.81 5.89
CA ALA A 55 -31.19 3.58 6.08
C ALA A 55 -32.52 3.83 6.82
N LEU A 56 -32.49 4.68 7.86
CA LEU A 56 -33.71 5.09 8.56
C LEU A 56 -34.68 5.85 7.64
N LEU A 57 -34.16 6.68 6.73
CA LEU A 57 -34.98 7.41 5.74
C LEU A 57 -35.56 6.50 4.66
N SER A 58 -34.83 5.46 4.22
CA SER A 58 -35.37 4.46 3.28
C SER A 58 -36.45 3.60 3.92
N ASP A 59 -36.26 3.19 5.17
CA ASP A 59 -37.26 2.40 5.91
C ASP A 59 -38.53 3.22 6.17
N ALA A 60 -38.39 4.50 6.53
CA ALA A 60 -39.52 5.41 6.67
C ALA A 60 -40.29 5.60 5.34
N LYS A 61 -39.58 5.70 4.21
CA LYS A 61 -40.18 5.79 2.87
C LYS A 61 -40.89 4.50 2.46
N ALA A 62 -40.31 3.33 2.75
CA ALA A 62 -40.90 2.02 2.49
C ALA A 62 -42.17 1.79 3.35
N ALA A 63 -42.18 2.27 4.59
CA ALA A 63 -43.35 2.24 5.48
C ALA A 63 -44.48 3.18 5.00
N THR A 64 -44.15 4.33 4.40
CA THR A 64 -45.15 5.23 3.80
C THR A 64 -45.73 4.72 2.48
N LEU A 65 -45.00 3.90 1.71
CA LEU A 65 -45.47 3.31 0.45
C LEU A 65 -46.34 2.06 0.66
N THR A 66 -46.29 1.44 1.83
CA THR A 66 -47.09 0.25 2.19
C THR A 66 -48.36 0.56 2.97
N SER A 67 -48.72 1.84 3.13
CA SER A 67 -49.96 2.24 3.81
C SER A 67 -50.83 3.18 2.98
N THR A 68 -52.06 2.75 2.66
CA THR A 68 -53.33 3.53 2.66
C THR A 68 -54.51 2.63 2.22
N PRO A 69 -55.81 2.90 2.56
CA PRO A 69 -56.38 4.18 3.00
C PRO A 69 -57.34 4.17 4.22
N ALA A 70 -57.66 5.40 4.66
CA ALA A 70 -58.90 5.86 5.31
C ALA A 70 -59.21 5.48 6.78
N ARG A 71 -59.12 6.49 7.67
CA ARG A 71 -60.20 6.82 8.62
C ARG A 71 -60.45 8.33 8.67
N ARG A 72 -61.75 8.66 8.69
CA ARG A 72 -62.37 9.99 8.60
C ARG A 72 -62.14 10.86 9.84
N PRO A 73 -62.38 12.20 9.73
CA PRO A 73 -61.94 13.20 10.70
C PRO A 73 -62.86 13.28 11.91
N VAL A 74 -62.30 13.64 13.06
CA VAL A 74 -63.06 14.09 14.24
C VAL A 74 -62.77 15.57 14.46
N GLU A 75 -63.83 16.35 14.57
CA GLU A 75 -63.86 17.80 14.66
C GLU A 75 -63.23 18.36 15.95
N LEU A 76 -62.42 19.42 15.75
CA LEU A 76 -62.35 20.68 16.50
C LEU A 76 -62.90 20.74 17.94
N GLY A 77 -61.98 20.82 18.89
CA GLY A 77 -62.12 21.57 20.14
C GLY A 77 -61.06 22.69 20.18
N ARG A 78 -61.52 23.95 20.11
CA ARG A 78 -60.72 25.18 20.19
C ARG A 78 -59.90 25.28 21.49
N LEU A 79 -58.75 25.99 21.38
CA LEU A 79 -58.14 26.99 22.30
C LEU A 79 -56.61 26.90 22.09
N GLY A 80 -55.83 27.92 21.75
CA GLY A 80 -56.03 29.34 21.47
C GLY A 80 -54.68 29.87 20.95
N HIS A 81 -54.76 30.84 20.04
CA HIS A 81 -53.62 31.47 19.37
C HIS A 81 -52.71 32.26 20.34
N SER A 82 -51.40 32.24 20.10
CA SER A 82 -50.64 33.49 19.89
C SER A 82 -49.25 33.20 19.33
N THR A 83 -49.06 33.64 18.09
CA THR A 83 -47.77 33.81 17.40
C THR A 83 -47.08 35.10 17.87
N PRO A 84 -45.80 35.32 17.52
CA PRO A 84 -44.87 36.23 18.19
C PRO A 84 -45.02 37.68 17.72
N ALA A 85 -44.56 38.63 18.54
CA ALA A 85 -44.46 40.03 18.15
C ALA A 85 -43.00 40.51 18.25
N ALA A 86 -42.44 40.82 17.09
CA ALA A 86 -41.39 41.81 16.94
C ALA A 86 -42.01 43.21 16.94
N ALA A 87 -41.37 44.19 17.57
CA ALA A 87 -41.52 45.60 17.22
C ALA A 87 -40.27 46.41 17.60
N VAL A 88 -39.98 47.35 16.73
CA VAL A 88 -38.75 48.12 16.53
C VAL A 88 -38.85 49.50 17.20
N PHE A 89 -37.68 50.09 17.49
CA PHE A 89 -37.28 51.52 17.41
C PHE A 89 -36.78 52.17 18.71
N GLY A 90 -35.59 52.80 18.61
CA GLY A 90 -35.16 53.89 19.49
C GLY A 90 -33.64 54.03 19.61
N ALA A 91 -33.04 54.92 18.81
CA ALA A 91 -31.64 55.33 18.88
C ALA A 91 -31.29 56.07 20.18
N GLY A 92 -30.01 56.03 20.57
CA GLY A 92 -29.46 56.90 21.63
C GLY A 92 -27.99 56.60 21.96
N GLU A 93 -27.14 57.56 21.66
CA GLU A 93 -25.69 57.62 21.91
C GLU A 93 -25.31 57.47 23.40
N GLY A 94 -24.06 57.06 23.69
CA GLY A 94 -23.40 57.47 24.94
C GLY A 94 -22.45 56.47 25.61
N ARG A 95 -21.16 56.64 25.33
CA ARG A 95 -20.00 56.61 26.26
C ARG A 95 -19.90 55.55 27.38
N ALA A 96 -18.77 54.83 27.30
CA ALA A 96 -17.76 54.65 28.35
C ALA A 96 -18.08 53.78 29.59
N GLY A 97 -17.25 52.75 29.80
CA GLY A 97 -17.10 52.11 31.10
C GLY A 97 -16.51 50.70 31.05
N LEU A 98 -15.18 50.60 31.02
CA LEU A 98 -14.43 49.39 31.37
C LEU A 98 -14.81 48.89 32.77
N PRO A 99 -14.61 47.60 33.07
CA PRO A 99 -13.88 47.27 34.28
C PRO A 99 -12.68 46.35 34.03
N ARG A 100 -11.64 46.64 34.82
CA ARG A 100 -10.31 46.02 34.88
C ARG A 100 -10.35 44.60 35.49
N PRO A 101 -9.31 43.78 35.24
CA PRO A 101 -9.11 42.49 35.90
C PRO A 101 -8.48 42.65 37.29
N PRO A 102 -8.62 41.67 38.21
CA PRO A 102 -7.87 41.66 39.46
C PRO A 102 -6.44 41.11 39.27
N PRO A 103 -5.46 41.57 40.07
CA PRO A 103 -4.06 41.17 39.96
C PRO A 103 -3.66 40.08 40.98
N SER A 104 -2.68 39.27 40.61
CA SER A 104 -1.61 38.76 41.48
C SER A 104 -0.27 39.27 40.89
N PRO A 105 0.93 39.16 41.51
CA PRO A 105 1.31 38.46 42.75
C PRO A 105 2.24 39.26 43.70
N LEU A 106 2.46 38.80 44.93
CA LEU A 106 3.65 39.17 45.73
C LEU A 106 4.19 37.97 46.54
N SER A 107 5.32 37.48 46.04
CA SER A 107 6.58 37.07 46.68
C SER A 107 6.75 36.94 48.21
N ILE A 108 7.40 35.82 48.54
CA ILE A 108 8.56 35.62 49.45
C ILE A 108 8.33 35.68 50.97
N SER A 109 8.57 34.54 51.63
CA SER A 109 9.40 34.49 52.84
C SER A 109 10.07 33.12 53.01
N HIS A 110 11.40 33.13 52.98
CA HIS A 110 12.29 32.08 53.48
C HIS A 110 12.12 31.88 54.99
N VAL A 111 12.14 30.62 55.46
CA VAL A 111 12.83 30.21 56.69
C VAL A 111 13.42 28.82 56.47
N ALA A 112 14.70 28.67 56.80
CA ALA A 112 15.49 27.45 56.74
C ALA A 112 15.70 26.86 58.14
N SER A 113 15.85 25.53 58.19
CA SER A 113 16.57 24.65 59.16
C SER A 113 15.71 23.38 59.34
N GLY A 114 16.16 22.15 59.12
CA GLY A 114 17.49 21.56 59.25
C GLY A 114 17.38 20.44 60.29
N MET A 115 17.55 19.18 59.89
CA MET A 115 18.15 18.11 60.70
C MET A 115 18.18 16.78 59.94
N ALA A 116 19.38 16.21 59.89
CA ALA A 116 19.68 14.85 59.49
C ALA A 116 19.48 13.89 60.67
N VAL A 117 19.14 12.63 60.39
CA VAL A 117 19.54 11.45 61.16
C VAL A 117 19.64 10.25 60.21
N ASP A 118 20.86 9.75 60.01
CA ASP A 118 21.17 8.40 59.56
C ASP A 118 20.99 7.41 60.71
N VAL A 119 20.49 6.19 60.44
CA VAL A 119 20.87 4.96 61.16
C VAL A 119 20.80 3.78 60.19
N ASP A 120 21.96 3.18 59.94
CA ASP A 120 22.22 1.87 59.34
C ASP A 120 21.53 0.73 60.12
N ASP A 121 21.15 -0.38 59.47
CA ASP A 121 21.92 -1.62 59.68
C ASP A 121 21.61 -2.74 58.66
N SER A 122 22.66 -3.53 58.49
CA SER A 122 22.99 -4.58 57.55
C SER A 122 22.31 -5.94 57.80
N ALA A 123 22.19 -6.77 56.75
CA ALA A 123 22.57 -8.20 56.78
C ALA A 123 22.45 -8.88 55.41
N SER A 124 23.54 -9.56 55.05
CA SER A 124 23.79 -10.48 53.94
C SER A 124 23.04 -11.82 54.05
N ASP A 125 22.72 -12.48 52.93
CA ASP A 125 23.23 -13.83 52.68
C ASP A 125 23.12 -14.25 51.20
N ALA A 126 23.99 -15.17 50.82
CA ALA A 126 24.30 -15.61 49.47
C ALA A 126 23.51 -16.85 49.00
N GLY A 127 23.33 -16.94 47.66
CA GLY A 127 23.47 -18.17 46.88
C GLY A 127 22.29 -19.15 46.82
N GLN A 128 21.71 -19.36 45.63
CA GLN A 128 21.86 -20.63 44.90
C GLN A 128 21.13 -20.59 43.55
N VAL A 129 21.83 -21.12 42.56
CA VAL A 129 21.33 -21.54 41.25
C VAL A 129 20.51 -22.81 41.45
N ASP A 130 19.28 -22.87 40.93
CA ASP A 130 18.70 -24.14 40.50
C ASP A 130 17.66 -23.95 39.40
N SER A 131 17.94 -24.62 38.29
CA SER A 131 17.03 -24.91 37.19
C SER A 131 16.04 -25.98 37.62
N PHE A 132 14.72 -25.82 37.44
CA PHE A 132 13.85 -26.98 37.24
C PHE A 132 12.59 -26.67 36.42
N HIS A 133 12.49 -27.48 35.36
CA HIS A 133 11.37 -27.89 34.53
C HIS A 133 9.92 -27.62 34.96
N VAL A 134 9.18 -27.06 33.99
CA VAL A 134 7.87 -27.49 33.45
C VAL A 134 7.02 -28.40 34.34
N HIS A 135 5.89 -27.88 34.80
CA HIS A 135 4.68 -28.69 35.03
C HIS A 135 3.44 -28.02 34.42
N PHE A 136 2.92 -28.70 33.41
CA PHE A 136 1.58 -28.59 32.86
C PHE A 136 0.55 -28.97 33.95
N ALA A 137 -0.45 -28.12 34.19
CA ALA A 137 -1.67 -28.53 34.88
C ALA A 137 -2.87 -27.86 34.19
N ALA A 138 -3.61 -28.70 33.47
CA ALA A 138 -4.88 -28.37 32.86
C ALA A 138 -5.99 -28.33 33.92
N SER A 139 -6.93 -27.40 33.75
CA SER A 139 -8.27 -27.48 34.34
C SER A 139 -9.26 -26.77 33.41
N ALA A 140 -9.89 -27.56 32.54
CA ALA A 140 -11.23 -27.32 32.00
C ALA A 140 -12.25 -27.52 33.16
N ASP A 141 -13.45 -26.98 33.26
CA ASP A 141 -14.45 -26.36 32.38
C ASP A 141 -15.25 -25.38 33.28
N THR A 142 -15.85 -24.27 32.83
CA THR A 142 -17.19 -24.30 32.24
C THR A 142 -17.60 -22.88 31.79
N SER A 143 -18.30 -22.89 30.67
CA SER A 143 -18.95 -21.81 29.94
C SER A 143 -19.88 -20.90 30.76
N HIS A 144 -19.69 -19.58 30.60
CA HIS A 144 -20.81 -18.65 30.43
C HIS A 144 -20.47 -17.62 29.35
N THR A 145 -21.20 -17.74 28.24
CA THR A 145 -21.39 -16.72 27.22
C THR A 145 -22.15 -15.53 27.82
N GLY A 146 -21.68 -14.31 27.55
CA GLY A 146 -22.39 -13.09 27.94
C GLY A 146 -21.51 -11.87 27.76
N SER A 147 -21.81 -11.07 26.75
CA SER A 147 -21.23 -9.74 26.56
C SER A 147 -21.41 -8.90 27.83
N ALA A 148 -20.30 -8.54 28.48
CA ALA A 148 -20.30 -7.55 29.53
C ALA A 148 -19.43 -6.38 29.09
N PHE A 149 -20.09 -5.35 28.55
CA PHE A 149 -19.57 -3.99 28.57
C PHE A 149 -19.12 -3.66 30.00
N PRO A 150 -18.03 -2.89 30.22
CA PRO A 150 -17.64 -2.51 31.57
C PRO A 150 -18.68 -1.53 32.13
N SER A 151 -19.58 -2.03 32.98
CA SER A 151 -20.51 -1.20 33.74
C SER A 151 -19.80 -0.57 34.92
N THR A 152 -19.52 0.73 34.77
CA THR A 152 -19.57 1.78 35.80
C THR A 152 -18.98 1.44 37.18
N SER A 153 -17.70 1.78 37.34
CA SER A 153 -17.20 2.44 38.55
C SER A 153 -16.83 3.89 38.21
N ASN A 154 -17.79 4.64 37.62
CA ASN A 154 -17.65 6.07 37.34
C ASN A 154 -18.09 6.88 38.55
N ILE A 155 -17.21 7.04 39.53
CA ILE A 155 -17.25 8.19 40.45
C ILE A 155 -15.81 8.71 40.59
N SER A 156 -15.57 9.88 39.99
CA SER A 156 -14.39 10.76 40.11
C SER A 156 -13.15 10.53 39.21
N GLU A 157 -13.28 10.12 37.95
CA GLU A 157 -12.17 10.28 36.96
C GLU A 157 -12.26 11.59 36.14
N ALA A 158 -13.38 12.30 36.19
CA ALA A 158 -13.70 13.39 35.24
C ALA A 158 -13.26 14.80 35.67
N SER A 159 -12.42 14.98 36.70
CA SER A 159 -11.96 16.33 37.06
C SER A 159 -10.71 16.33 37.95
N ASP A 160 -9.71 15.51 37.66
CA ASP A 160 -8.38 15.78 38.21
C ASP A 160 -7.75 16.94 37.42
N PRO A 161 -7.63 18.15 38.01
CA PRO A 161 -7.03 19.29 37.32
C PRO A 161 -5.57 19.02 36.94
N GLU A 162 -4.87 18.13 37.65
CA GLU A 162 -3.49 17.76 37.35
C GLU A 162 -3.41 16.95 36.05
N TYR A 163 -4.30 15.97 35.87
CA TYR A 163 -4.38 15.20 34.62
C TYR A 163 -4.81 16.08 33.44
N ALA A 164 -5.83 16.92 33.63
CA ALA A 164 -6.28 17.83 32.58
C ALA A 164 -5.16 18.81 32.16
N LEU A 165 -4.40 19.34 33.12
CA LEU A 165 -3.24 20.20 32.83
C LEU A 165 -2.13 19.43 32.11
N ALA A 166 -1.82 18.20 32.55
CA ALA A 166 -0.84 17.35 31.88
C ALA A 166 -1.24 17.05 30.44
N LYS A 167 -2.53 16.80 30.20
CA LYS A 167 -3.09 16.56 28.88
C LYS A 167 -2.97 17.80 27.97
N VAL A 168 -3.24 19.00 28.50
CA VAL A 168 -3.00 20.25 27.76
C VAL A 168 -1.52 20.42 27.43
N TYR A 169 -0.59 20.14 28.36
CA TYR A 169 0.84 20.15 28.05
C TYR A 169 1.22 19.11 26.99
N PHE A 170 0.59 17.94 27.02
CA PHE A 170 0.81 16.91 26.02
C PHE A 170 0.34 17.36 24.63
N ASP A 171 -0.85 17.93 24.53
CA ASP A 171 -1.43 18.42 23.27
C ASP A 171 -0.64 19.60 22.69
N ASP A 172 -0.05 20.45 23.54
CA ASP A 172 0.88 21.52 23.16
C ASP A 172 2.33 21.02 22.89
N LYS A 173 2.53 19.69 22.82
CA LYS A 173 3.83 19.02 22.57
C LYS A 173 4.91 19.29 23.62
N GLN A 174 4.52 19.74 24.82
CA GLN A 174 5.41 19.94 25.97
C GLN A 174 5.54 18.66 26.81
N HIS A 175 6.02 17.59 26.17
CA HIS A 175 6.02 16.23 26.73
C HIS A 175 6.82 16.09 28.04
N GLU A 176 7.95 16.79 28.19
CA GLU A 176 8.76 16.76 29.42
C GLU A 176 8.00 17.33 30.64
N ARG A 177 7.24 18.40 30.44
CA ARG A 177 6.41 19.02 31.50
C ARG A 177 5.25 18.12 31.87
N CYS A 178 4.63 17.47 30.88
CA CYS A 178 3.60 16.47 31.10
C CYS A 178 4.12 15.32 31.97
N ALA A 179 5.25 14.71 31.58
CA ALA A 179 5.86 13.62 32.34
C ALA A 179 6.22 14.02 33.77
N ALA A 180 6.86 15.19 33.95
CA ALA A 180 7.26 15.69 35.26
C ALA A 180 6.08 15.98 36.20
N LEU A 181 4.95 16.46 35.66
CA LEU A 181 3.72 16.70 36.42
C LEU A 181 3.09 15.37 36.87
N LEU A 182 2.94 14.42 35.94
CA LEU A 182 2.31 13.13 36.21
C LEU A 182 3.14 12.20 37.10
N ARG A 183 4.47 12.41 37.21
CA ARG A 183 5.30 11.72 38.22
C ARG A 183 4.96 12.11 39.66
N ARG A 184 4.41 13.31 39.87
CA ARG A 184 4.09 13.85 41.20
C ARG A 184 2.62 13.65 41.59
N GLY A 185 1.75 13.49 40.60
CA GLY A 185 0.31 13.33 40.77
C GLY A 185 -0.13 11.88 41.04
N PRO A 186 -1.45 11.64 41.14
CA PRO A 186 -2.01 10.32 41.39
C PRO A 186 -1.77 9.35 40.22
N ASN A 187 -1.38 8.11 40.55
CA ASN A 187 -1.08 7.05 39.58
C ASN A 187 -2.35 6.28 39.16
N THR A 188 -3.18 6.90 38.34
CA THR A 188 -4.31 6.25 37.65
C THR A 188 -3.81 5.53 36.39
N ARG A 189 -4.59 4.58 35.84
CA ARG A 189 -4.22 3.89 34.60
C ARG A 189 -3.99 4.85 33.43
N LYS A 190 -4.83 5.88 33.31
CA LYS A 190 -4.73 6.93 32.27
C LYS A 190 -3.49 7.82 32.48
N SER A 191 -3.25 8.29 33.70
CA SER A 191 -2.05 9.10 34.01
C SER A 191 -0.77 8.30 33.85
N HIS A 192 -0.79 7.01 34.19
CA HIS A 192 0.34 6.10 34.00
C HIS A 192 0.72 5.98 32.52
N PHE A 193 -0.26 5.69 31.65
CA PHE A 193 -0.03 5.60 30.22
C PHE A 193 0.46 6.93 29.63
N LEU A 194 -0.23 8.04 29.93
CA LEU A 194 0.10 9.36 29.37
C LEU A 194 1.51 9.81 29.77
N ARG A 195 1.94 9.53 31.00
CA ARG A 195 3.31 9.79 31.48
C ARG A 195 4.33 8.99 30.67
N LEU A 196 4.20 7.67 30.64
CA LEU A 196 5.16 6.79 29.95
C LEU A 196 5.19 7.08 28.44
N TYR A 197 4.04 7.39 27.85
CA TYR A 197 3.96 7.78 26.45
C TYR A 197 4.65 9.13 26.19
N ALA A 198 4.49 10.12 27.07
CA ALA A 198 5.22 11.38 26.98
C ALA A 198 6.74 11.17 27.12
N GLU A 199 7.19 10.34 28.05
CA GLU A 199 8.60 9.97 28.23
C GLU A 199 9.15 9.29 26.97
N TYR A 200 8.41 8.35 26.40
CA TYR A 200 8.76 7.72 25.14
C TYR A 200 8.91 8.74 24.00
N LEU A 201 7.93 9.65 23.82
CA LEU A 201 8.00 10.68 22.78
C LEU A 201 9.19 11.64 22.98
N THR A 202 9.55 11.96 24.23
CA THR A 202 10.76 12.75 24.51
C THR A 202 12.03 12.01 24.11
N ALA A 203 12.11 10.71 24.39
CA ALA A 203 13.24 9.87 24.01
C ALA A 203 13.37 9.74 22.49
N GLU A 204 12.25 9.55 21.77
CA GLU A 204 12.26 9.49 20.29
C GLU A 204 12.66 10.83 19.68
N ARG A 205 12.15 11.95 20.18
CA ARG A 205 12.54 13.29 19.69
C ARG A 205 14.05 13.52 19.86
N GLN A 206 14.60 13.17 21.02
CA GLN A 206 16.04 13.27 21.27
C GLN A 206 16.84 12.36 20.33
N ALA A 207 16.34 11.16 20.06
CA ALA A 207 16.94 10.23 19.10
C ALA A 207 16.97 10.80 17.68
N ASP A 208 15.86 11.40 17.22
CA ASP A 208 15.76 11.99 15.88
C ASP A 208 16.66 13.22 15.72
N GLU A 209 16.71 14.10 16.73
CA GLU A 209 17.62 15.25 16.75
C GLU A 209 19.09 14.80 16.70
N GLN A 210 19.45 13.77 17.47
CA GLN A 210 20.78 13.19 17.43
C GLN A 210 21.08 12.55 16.07
N ASN A 211 20.16 11.76 15.51
CA ASN A 211 20.33 11.16 14.18
C ASN A 211 20.54 12.22 13.09
N LEU A 212 19.83 13.35 13.15
CA LEU A 212 19.99 14.48 12.23
C LEU A 212 21.36 15.17 12.36
N LEU A 213 21.91 15.26 13.58
CA LEU A 213 23.25 15.76 13.85
C LEU A 213 24.34 14.76 13.40
N MET A 214 24.10 13.47 13.56
CA MET A 214 25.00 12.38 13.17
C MET A 214 25.08 12.21 11.65
N ALA A 215 23.99 12.45 10.93
CA ALA A 215 24.00 12.52 9.47
C ALA A 215 24.98 13.59 8.92
N LYS A 216 25.36 14.57 9.74
CA LYS A 216 26.36 15.61 9.41
C LYS A 216 27.77 15.31 9.94
N THR A 217 27.93 14.37 10.87
CA THR A 217 29.20 14.14 11.61
C THR A 217 29.44 12.65 11.85
N ARG A 218 30.53 12.08 11.31
CA ARG A 218 30.91 10.67 11.57
C ARG A 218 31.47 10.49 12.99
N SER A 219 30.62 10.13 13.95
CA SER A 219 30.94 9.64 15.33
C SER A 219 29.66 8.97 15.90
N THR A 220 29.54 8.34 17.07
CA THR A 220 30.19 7.15 17.68
C THR A 220 29.09 6.24 18.27
N ARG A 221 29.39 4.95 18.47
CA ARG A 221 28.50 3.87 18.95
C ARG A 221 27.95 4.05 20.38
N THR A 222 28.41 5.05 21.13
CA THR A 222 28.06 5.33 22.54
C THR A 222 26.67 5.94 22.71
N ASP A 223 26.23 6.76 21.75
CA ASP A 223 25.03 7.59 21.92
C ASP A 223 23.73 6.82 21.58
N LEU A 224 23.84 5.83 20.69
CA LEU A 224 22.80 4.80 20.47
C LEU A 224 22.49 3.98 21.74
N GLY A 225 23.46 3.87 22.65
CA GLY A 225 23.29 3.21 23.94
C GLY A 225 22.33 3.98 24.86
N ALA A 226 22.48 5.30 24.95
CA ALA A 226 21.65 6.14 25.82
C ALA A 226 20.16 6.17 25.40
N ILE A 227 19.88 6.16 24.09
CA ILE A 227 18.50 6.05 23.57
C ILE A 227 17.91 4.68 23.89
N ALA A 228 18.70 3.62 23.77
CA ALA A 228 18.27 2.27 24.14
C ALA A 228 18.04 2.15 25.65
N GLU A 229 18.85 2.78 26.48
CA GLU A 229 18.69 2.82 27.95
C GLU A 229 17.38 3.47 28.37
N ALA A 230 17.00 4.61 27.77
CA ALA A 230 15.71 5.26 28.06
C ALA A 230 14.51 4.35 27.70
N ARG A 231 14.60 3.65 26.56
CA ARG A 231 13.58 2.67 26.14
C ARG A 231 13.51 1.46 27.07
N ILE A 232 14.66 0.97 27.54
CA ILE A 232 14.74 -0.17 28.48
C ILE A 232 14.16 0.21 29.84
N SER A 233 14.47 1.41 30.36
CA SER A 233 13.90 1.90 31.61
C SER A 233 12.37 1.95 31.59
N ILE A 234 11.77 2.39 30.47
CA ILE A 234 10.32 2.34 30.30
C ILE A 234 9.81 0.89 30.25
N LEU A 235 10.54 -0.03 29.62
CA LEU A 235 10.16 -1.44 29.56
C LEU A 235 10.19 -2.14 30.92
N GLU A 236 11.10 -1.76 31.82
CA GLU A 236 11.16 -2.28 33.19
C GLU A 236 9.88 -1.97 33.98
N GLU A 237 9.30 -0.79 33.77
CA GLU A 237 8.00 -0.41 34.36
C GLU A 237 6.80 -1.12 33.69
N LEU A 238 6.99 -1.74 32.52
CA LEU A 238 5.95 -2.38 31.71
C LEU A 238 5.96 -3.93 31.77
N ILE A 239 6.75 -4.53 32.67
CA ILE A 239 6.90 -5.99 32.77
C ILE A 239 5.56 -6.68 33.05
N ASP A 240 4.79 -6.17 34.02
CA ASP A 240 3.50 -6.71 34.47
C ASP A 240 2.29 -5.89 33.97
N ALA A 241 2.43 -5.25 32.81
CA ALA A 241 1.37 -4.41 32.26
C ALA A 241 0.17 -5.22 31.78
N ASP A 242 -0.99 -5.05 32.44
CA ASP A 242 -2.28 -5.64 32.03
C ASP A 242 -3.15 -4.68 31.18
N ASP A 243 -2.85 -3.37 31.20
CA ASP A 243 -3.64 -2.37 30.47
C ASP A 243 -3.38 -2.48 28.95
N PRO A 244 -4.43 -2.51 28.09
CA PRO A 244 -4.27 -2.59 26.65
C PRO A 244 -3.37 -1.50 26.05
N PHE A 245 -3.40 -0.28 26.59
CA PHE A 245 -2.61 0.83 26.10
C PHE A 245 -1.14 0.74 26.54
N LEU A 246 -0.87 0.21 27.73
CA LEU A 246 0.49 -0.09 28.19
C LEU A 246 1.11 -1.24 27.38
N LEU A 247 0.32 -2.26 27.04
CA LEU A 247 0.72 -3.34 26.13
C LEU A 247 1.04 -2.81 24.72
N TYR A 248 0.25 -1.84 24.23
CA TYR A 248 0.54 -1.13 22.98
C TYR A 248 1.88 -0.40 23.03
N LEU A 249 2.13 0.37 24.09
CA LEU A 249 3.40 1.08 24.28
C LEU A 249 4.59 0.11 24.35
N ARG A 250 4.44 -0.98 25.12
CA ARG A 250 5.44 -2.06 25.22
C ARG A 250 5.76 -2.67 23.86
N GLY A 251 4.74 -2.97 23.06
CA GLY A 251 4.89 -3.51 21.71
C GLY A 251 5.64 -2.57 20.77
N MET A 252 5.29 -1.28 20.79
CA MET A 252 5.97 -0.25 20.00
C MET A 252 7.46 -0.12 20.37
N ILE A 253 7.80 -0.15 21.66
CA ILE A 253 9.19 -0.08 22.12
C ILE A 253 9.96 -1.33 21.69
N PHE A 254 9.40 -2.53 21.85
CA PHE A 254 10.06 -3.76 21.40
C PHE A 254 10.33 -3.77 19.90
N ARG A 255 9.39 -3.25 19.09
CA ARG A 255 9.61 -3.10 17.64
C ARG A 255 10.80 -2.18 17.36
N LYS A 256 10.89 -1.05 18.05
CA LYS A 256 12.01 -0.10 17.93
C LYS A 256 13.35 -0.68 18.41
N LEU A 257 13.33 -1.67 19.30
CA LEU A 257 14.50 -2.45 19.73
C LEU A 257 14.77 -3.69 18.86
N ASN A 258 14.04 -3.85 17.75
CA ASN A 258 14.14 -4.98 16.83
C ASN A 258 13.83 -6.36 17.48
N ARG A 259 13.06 -6.38 18.57
CA ARG A 259 12.56 -7.57 19.26
C ARG A 259 11.17 -7.93 18.72
N ARG A 260 11.14 -8.49 17.52
CA ARG A 260 9.92 -8.71 16.72
C ARG A 260 8.89 -9.61 17.42
N ILE A 261 9.31 -10.69 18.05
CA ILE A 261 8.39 -11.71 18.61
C ILE A 261 7.66 -11.14 19.83
N GLU A 262 8.40 -10.49 20.73
CA GLU A 262 7.86 -9.88 21.94
C GLU A 262 6.99 -8.65 21.62
N ALA A 263 7.34 -7.91 20.57
CA ALA A 263 6.49 -6.85 20.02
C ALA A 263 5.15 -7.41 19.54
N MET A 264 5.18 -8.46 18.72
CA MET A 264 3.99 -9.11 18.18
C MET A 264 3.07 -9.64 19.29
N ASP A 265 3.61 -10.37 20.28
CA ASP A 265 2.81 -10.89 21.41
C ASP A 265 2.14 -9.77 22.21
N SER A 266 2.87 -8.69 22.52
CA SER A 266 2.33 -7.55 23.27
C SER A 266 1.23 -6.82 22.49
N LEU A 267 1.43 -6.63 21.17
CA LEU A 267 0.46 -5.97 20.30
C LEU A 267 -0.78 -6.81 20.06
N LEU A 268 -0.64 -8.13 19.92
CA LEU A 268 -1.79 -9.05 19.81
C LEU A 268 -2.66 -8.99 21.06
N LYS A 269 -2.05 -9.05 22.26
CA LYS A 269 -2.78 -8.91 23.53
C LYS A 269 -3.47 -7.55 23.66
N SER A 270 -2.79 -6.47 23.25
CA SER A 270 -3.37 -5.13 23.23
C SER A 270 -4.61 -5.05 22.34
N VAL A 271 -4.52 -5.57 21.11
CA VAL A 271 -5.61 -5.55 20.13
C VAL A 271 -6.78 -6.45 20.54
N GLN A 272 -6.51 -7.61 21.15
CA GLN A 272 -7.55 -8.49 21.68
C GLN A 272 -8.33 -7.83 22.82
N ALA A 273 -7.64 -7.12 23.70
CA ALA A 273 -8.26 -6.45 24.84
C ALA A 273 -8.93 -5.13 24.46
N TYR A 274 -8.38 -4.39 23.48
CA TYR A 274 -8.95 -3.15 22.96
C TYR A 274 -8.81 -3.05 21.42
N PRO A 275 -9.80 -3.54 20.65
CA PRO A 275 -9.72 -3.60 19.19
C PRO A 275 -9.76 -2.24 18.48
N TYR A 276 -10.19 -1.14 19.12
CA TYR A 276 -10.49 0.11 18.42
C TYR A 276 -9.33 1.10 18.36
N ASN A 277 -8.14 0.73 18.86
CA ASN A 277 -6.93 1.52 18.72
C ASN A 277 -6.24 1.21 17.37
N TRP A 278 -6.54 1.97 16.32
CA TRP A 278 -5.95 1.76 14.99
C TRP A 278 -4.42 1.79 14.97
N SER A 279 -3.79 2.62 15.81
CA SER A 279 -2.33 2.69 15.89
C SER A 279 -1.71 1.37 16.35
N ALA A 280 -2.38 0.60 17.21
CA ALA A 280 -1.91 -0.73 17.60
C ALA A 280 -1.92 -1.72 16.42
N TRP A 281 -2.95 -1.67 15.57
CA TRP A 281 -3.03 -2.47 14.35
C TRP A 281 -1.99 -2.09 13.33
N GLN A 282 -1.71 -0.79 13.16
CA GLN A 282 -0.65 -0.31 12.27
C GLN A 282 0.71 -0.84 12.74
N GLU A 283 1.03 -0.69 14.02
CA GLU A 283 2.28 -1.21 14.60
C GLU A 283 2.38 -2.74 14.47
N LEU A 284 1.27 -3.46 14.68
CA LEU A 284 1.18 -4.90 14.50
C LEU A 284 1.50 -5.29 13.04
N GLY A 285 0.97 -4.57 12.06
CA GLY A 285 1.22 -4.81 10.64
C GLY A 285 2.70 -4.67 10.27
N HIS A 286 3.41 -3.70 10.86
CA HIS A 286 4.86 -3.56 10.65
C HIS A 286 5.68 -4.71 11.26
N THR A 287 5.12 -5.50 12.19
CA THR A 287 5.80 -6.65 12.81
C THR A 287 5.52 -7.97 12.11
N ILE A 288 4.47 -8.06 11.31
CA ILE A 288 3.99 -9.32 10.73
C ILE A 288 4.21 -9.33 9.22
N SER A 289 4.65 -10.47 8.70
CA SER A 289 4.69 -10.70 7.25
C SER A 289 3.30 -11.10 6.77
N TYR A 290 2.93 -10.75 5.53
CA TYR A 290 1.61 -11.08 4.98
C TYR A 290 1.26 -12.58 5.07
N GLU A 291 2.23 -13.47 4.82
CA GLU A 291 2.05 -14.92 4.90
C GLU A 291 1.73 -15.43 6.32
N GLU A 292 2.14 -14.70 7.34
CA GLU A 292 1.89 -15.05 8.74
C GLU A 292 0.47 -14.66 9.19
N ILE A 293 -0.23 -13.80 8.43
CA ILE A 293 -1.60 -13.37 8.76
C ILE A 293 -2.55 -14.57 8.83
N GLU A 294 -2.42 -15.52 7.90
CA GLU A 294 -3.24 -16.74 7.88
C GLU A 294 -3.05 -17.58 9.15
N HIS A 295 -1.86 -17.52 9.78
CA HIS A 295 -1.54 -18.27 10.99
C HIS A 295 -2.06 -17.61 12.27
N ILE A 296 -2.15 -16.27 12.29
CA ILE A 296 -2.62 -15.52 13.46
C ILE A 296 -4.10 -15.14 13.39
N ILE A 297 -4.76 -15.40 12.27
CA ILE A 297 -6.14 -14.96 12.00
C ILE A 297 -7.12 -15.39 13.10
N ASP A 298 -6.92 -16.56 13.68
CA ASP A 298 -7.76 -17.10 14.75
C ASP A 298 -7.61 -16.32 16.06
N LEU A 299 -6.43 -15.74 16.29
CA LEU A 299 -6.12 -14.92 17.46
C LEU A 299 -6.67 -13.49 17.33
N LEU A 300 -6.99 -13.01 16.14
CA LEU A 300 -7.49 -11.65 15.94
C LEU A 300 -8.95 -11.49 16.42
N PRO A 301 -9.36 -10.34 16.97
CA PRO A 301 -10.73 -10.11 17.40
C PRO A 301 -11.73 -10.18 16.23
N GLU A 302 -12.96 -10.60 16.49
CA GLU A 302 -14.04 -10.64 15.49
C GLU A 302 -14.70 -9.27 15.33
N THR A 303 -13.97 -8.31 14.75
CA THR A 303 -14.40 -6.91 14.52
C THR A 303 -14.12 -6.47 13.09
N PHE A 304 -14.79 -5.42 12.61
CA PHE A 304 -14.48 -4.85 11.29
C PHE A 304 -13.04 -4.33 11.19
N MET A 305 -12.39 -4.01 12.32
CA MET A 305 -10.98 -3.63 12.41
C MET A 305 -10.05 -4.72 11.87
N THR A 306 -10.39 -5.99 12.06
CA THR A 306 -9.65 -7.12 11.47
C THR A 306 -9.71 -7.09 9.95
N SER A 307 -10.85 -6.71 9.37
CA SER A 307 -10.97 -6.57 7.92
C SER A 307 -10.11 -5.42 7.39
N LEU A 308 -10.10 -4.27 8.09
CA LEU A 308 -9.23 -3.14 7.76
C LEU A 308 -7.75 -3.49 7.87
N PHE A 309 -7.37 -4.26 8.90
CA PHE A 309 -6.01 -4.74 9.09
C PHE A 309 -5.56 -5.65 7.95
N ILE A 310 -6.39 -6.63 7.56
CA ILE A 310 -6.07 -7.54 6.45
C ILE A 310 -5.92 -6.76 5.15
N GLU A 311 -6.83 -5.83 4.84
CA GLU A 311 -6.73 -4.98 3.65
C GLU A 311 -5.42 -4.20 3.63
N ARG A 312 -5.09 -3.52 4.73
CA ARG A 312 -3.88 -2.71 4.82
C ARG A 312 -2.62 -3.54 4.60
N ASN A 313 -2.52 -4.70 5.26
CA ASN A 313 -1.33 -5.56 5.10
C ASN A 313 -1.26 -6.17 3.71
N SER A 314 -2.39 -6.56 3.11
CA SER A 314 -2.43 -7.00 1.71
C SER A 314 -1.88 -5.92 0.77
N ARG A 315 -2.24 -4.66 1.03
CA ARG A 315 -1.78 -3.50 0.26
C ARG A 315 -0.29 -3.26 0.44
N ASP A 316 0.21 -3.29 1.68
CA ASP A 316 1.63 -3.10 2.00
C ASP A 316 2.50 -4.23 1.41
N ALA A 317 1.97 -5.45 1.36
CA ALA A 317 2.59 -6.60 0.69
C ALA A 317 2.46 -6.57 -0.85
N LEU A 318 1.84 -5.52 -1.40
CA LEU A 318 1.64 -5.34 -2.84
C LEU A 318 0.89 -6.52 -3.49
N ASN A 319 -0.05 -7.15 -2.77
CA ASN A 319 -0.82 -8.27 -3.28
C ASN A 319 -1.91 -7.80 -4.26
N SER A 320 -1.84 -8.25 -5.52
CA SER A 320 -2.77 -7.88 -6.60
C SER A 320 -4.13 -8.62 -6.57
N SER A 321 -4.46 -9.33 -5.49
CA SER A 321 -5.73 -10.07 -5.40
C SER A 321 -6.96 -9.16 -5.58
N SER A 322 -7.94 -9.62 -6.36
CA SER A 322 -9.24 -8.94 -6.52
C SER A 322 -10.05 -8.94 -5.23
N THR A 323 -9.79 -9.90 -4.33
CA THR A 323 -10.49 -10.03 -3.04
C THR A 323 -10.31 -8.80 -2.14
N ASN A 324 -9.22 -8.05 -2.28
CA ASN A 324 -8.99 -6.83 -1.50
C ASN A 324 -9.99 -5.73 -1.85
N ILE A 325 -10.35 -5.60 -3.13
CA ILE A 325 -11.33 -4.62 -3.59
C ILE A 325 -12.72 -5.00 -3.07
N ASP A 326 -13.08 -6.28 -3.14
CA ASP A 326 -14.36 -6.77 -2.60
C ASP A 326 -14.47 -6.50 -1.10
N ARG A 327 -13.36 -6.64 -0.35
CA ARG A 327 -13.29 -6.33 1.08
C ARG A 327 -13.48 -4.84 1.36
N ILE A 328 -12.86 -3.97 0.56
CA ILE A 328 -13.06 -2.51 0.67
C ILE A 328 -14.50 -2.14 0.32
N ASP A 329 -15.08 -2.75 -0.71
CA ASP A 329 -16.46 -2.51 -1.10
C ASP A 329 -17.44 -2.96 -0.01
N ALA A 330 -17.17 -4.08 0.67
CA ALA A 330 -17.92 -4.48 1.85
C ALA A 330 -17.79 -3.43 2.98
N LEU A 331 -16.59 -2.93 3.27
CA LEU A 331 -16.38 -1.87 4.28
C LEU A 331 -17.07 -0.55 3.92
N LEU A 332 -17.09 -0.18 2.64
CA LEU A 332 -17.79 1.01 2.13
C LEU A 332 -19.31 0.90 2.25
N THR A 333 -19.88 -0.31 2.39
CA THR A 333 -21.30 -0.45 2.73
C THR A 333 -21.59 0.00 4.17
N THR A 334 -20.66 -0.24 5.09
CA THR A 334 -20.77 0.21 6.49
C THR A 334 -20.38 1.69 6.62
N PHE A 335 -19.34 2.12 5.90
CA PHE A 335 -18.75 3.45 5.95
C PHE A 335 -18.81 4.13 4.57
N PRO A 336 -20.01 4.55 4.11
CA PRO A 336 -20.14 5.23 2.82
C PRO A 336 -19.38 6.56 2.83
N ASP A 337 -18.84 6.93 1.67
CA ASP A 337 -18.09 8.18 1.45
C ASP A 337 -16.89 8.39 2.39
N SER A 338 -16.34 7.31 2.95
CA SER A 338 -15.06 7.37 3.66
C SER A 338 -13.91 7.65 2.67
N ALA A 339 -13.38 8.87 2.70
CA ALA A 339 -12.23 9.26 1.88
C ALA A 339 -11.03 8.33 2.11
N TYR A 340 -10.78 7.90 3.36
CA TYR A 340 -9.74 6.92 3.70
C TYR A 340 -9.88 5.60 2.93
N LEU A 341 -11.08 5.00 2.92
CA LEU A 341 -11.33 3.73 2.23
C LEU A 341 -11.33 3.88 0.70
N ILE A 342 -11.83 5.01 0.20
CA ILE A 342 -11.79 5.31 -1.24
C ILE A 342 -10.35 5.48 -1.70
N MET A 343 -9.49 6.17 -0.94
CA MET A 343 -8.04 6.24 -1.21
C MET A 343 -7.40 4.85 -1.22
N ALA A 344 -7.72 4.01 -0.22
CA ALA A 344 -7.25 2.62 -0.17
C ALA A 344 -7.66 1.83 -1.41
N LYS A 345 -8.89 2.02 -1.91
CA LYS A 345 -9.38 1.42 -3.16
C LYS A 345 -8.56 1.88 -4.37
N GLY A 346 -8.25 3.18 -4.47
CA GLY A 346 -7.41 3.74 -5.54
C GLY A 346 -5.98 3.16 -5.55
N GLN A 347 -5.38 3.00 -4.36
CA GLN A 347 -4.08 2.35 -4.20
C GLN A 347 -4.12 0.88 -4.64
N ASN A 348 -5.16 0.13 -4.29
CA ASN A 348 -5.34 -1.25 -4.74
C ASN A 348 -5.51 -1.35 -6.27
N TYR A 349 -6.24 -0.42 -6.90
CA TYR A 349 -6.31 -0.36 -8.36
C TYR A 349 -4.94 -0.08 -9.00
N THR A 350 -4.14 0.78 -8.37
CA THR A 350 -2.76 1.06 -8.82
C THR A 350 -1.87 -0.19 -8.71
N ILE A 351 -1.98 -0.95 -7.62
CA ILE A 351 -1.31 -2.26 -7.43
C ILE A 351 -1.72 -3.29 -8.49
N GLN A 352 -2.98 -3.25 -8.95
CA GLN A 352 -3.53 -4.06 -10.04
C GLN A 352 -3.26 -3.49 -11.43
N GLN A 353 -2.54 -2.37 -11.57
CA GLN A 353 -2.27 -1.68 -12.84
C GLN A 353 -3.53 -1.20 -13.61
N LYS A 354 -4.67 -1.03 -12.91
CA LYS A 354 -5.90 -0.45 -13.48
C LYS A 354 -5.92 1.06 -13.24
N LEU A 355 -5.06 1.78 -13.95
CA LEU A 355 -4.74 3.18 -13.65
C LEU A 355 -5.91 4.13 -13.90
N GLU A 356 -6.73 3.91 -14.94
CA GLU A 356 -7.87 4.77 -15.26
C GLU A 356 -8.98 4.70 -14.19
N ASP A 357 -9.20 3.51 -13.62
CA ASP A 357 -10.15 3.35 -12.52
C ASP A 357 -9.58 3.91 -11.22
N ALA A 358 -8.27 3.77 -10.99
CA ALA A 358 -7.59 4.41 -9.87
C ALA A 358 -7.76 5.94 -9.92
N GLU A 359 -7.59 6.58 -11.08
CA GLU A 359 -7.76 8.03 -11.24
C GLU A 359 -9.16 8.49 -10.82
N LYS A 360 -10.21 7.80 -11.27
CA LYS A 360 -11.60 8.15 -10.92
C LYS A 360 -11.85 8.03 -9.41
N VAL A 361 -11.31 6.98 -8.79
CA VAL A 361 -11.47 6.72 -7.37
C VAL A 361 -10.71 7.74 -6.53
N PHE A 362 -9.47 8.06 -6.91
CA PHE A 362 -8.70 9.12 -6.26
C PHE A 362 -9.39 10.48 -6.41
N ALA A 363 -9.85 10.84 -7.61
CA ALA A 363 -10.60 12.07 -7.82
C ALA A 363 -11.82 12.17 -6.89
N ARG A 364 -12.61 11.09 -6.77
CA ARG A 364 -13.73 11.02 -5.82
C ARG A 364 -13.29 11.22 -4.36
N ALA A 365 -12.15 10.65 -3.95
CA ALA A 365 -11.66 10.85 -2.59
C ALA A 365 -11.31 12.32 -2.31
N PHE A 366 -10.68 13.02 -3.26
CA PHE A 366 -10.37 14.45 -3.15
C PHE A 366 -11.59 15.36 -3.31
N GLU A 367 -12.66 14.92 -3.99
CA GLU A 367 -13.94 15.62 -3.98
C GLU A 367 -14.59 15.61 -2.59
N LEU A 368 -14.43 14.51 -1.84
CA LEU A 368 -14.96 14.36 -0.47
C LEU A 368 -14.09 15.07 0.56
N ASP A 369 -12.77 14.98 0.43
CA ASP A 369 -11.80 15.64 1.30
C ASP A 369 -10.68 16.31 0.48
N PRO A 370 -10.87 17.59 0.08
CA PRO A 370 -9.90 18.32 -0.73
C PRO A 370 -8.55 18.59 -0.05
N PHE A 371 -8.48 18.47 1.27
CA PHE A 371 -7.28 18.81 2.05
C PHE A 371 -6.57 17.57 2.62
N ARG A 372 -7.01 16.37 2.21
CA ARG A 372 -6.41 15.11 2.63
C ARG A 372 -4.97 15.02 2.19
N MET A 373 -4.06 14.84 3.15
CA MET A 373 -2.61 14.72 2.88
C MET A 373 -2.16 13.27 2.60
N ASP A 374 -2.93 12.29 3.05
CA ASP A 374 -2.60 10.87 2.93
C ASP A 374 -2.90 10.34 1.52
N GLY A 375 -1.94 9.62 0.93
CA GLY A 375 -2.07 8.97 -0.38
C GLY A 375 -1.97 9.93 -1.57
N ILE A 376 -1.58 11.20 -1.36
CA ILE A 376 -1.36 12.17 -2.44
C ILE A 376 -0.24 11.68 -3.36
N ALA A 377 0.84 11.13 -2.79
CA ALA A 377 1.99 10.68 -3.56
C ALA A 377 1.60 9.57 -4.57
N ASP A 378 0.70 8.67 -4.17
CA ASP A 378 0.18 7.61 -5.04
C ASP A 378 -0.70 8.20 -6.15
N TYR A 379 -1.59 9.14 -5.82
CA TYR A 379 -2.40 9.81 -6.84
C TYR A 379 -1.54 10.58 -7.84
N ALA A 380 -0.54 11.31 -7.35
CA ALA A 380 0.44 12.02 -8.17
C ALA A 380 1.18 11.07 -9.12
N HIS A 381 1.58 9.89 -8.61
CA HIS A 381 2.20 8.85 -9.41
C HIS A 381 1.24 8.31 -10.48
N THR A 382 -0.02 8.01 -10.15
CA THR A 382 -1.03 7.58 -11.12
C THR A 382 -1.25 8.62 -12.22
N LEU A 383 -1.36 9.90 -11.87
CA LEU A 383 -1.50 11.00 -12.85
C LEU A 383 -0.27 11.13 -13.75
N PHE A 384 0.93 10.96 -13.19
CA PHE A 384 2.18 10.98 -13.94
C PHE A 384 2.23 9.83 -14.95
N VAL A 385 1.92 8.60 -14.53
CA VAL A 385 1.93 7.42 -15.42
C VAL A 385 0.84 7.49 -16.50
N LEU A 386 -0.33 8.06 -16.19
CA LEU A 386 -1.41 8.31 -17.17
C LEU A 386 -1.16 9.54 -18.06
N GLU A 387 -0.03 10.21 -17.91
CA GLU A 387 0.34 11.43 -18.64
C GLU A 387 -0.68 12.57 -18.51
N ARG A 388 -1.40 12.64 -17.38
CA ARG A 388 -2.39 13.68 -17.06
C ARG A 388 -1.73 14.90 -16.42
N PHE A 389 -0.80 15.50 -17.13
CA PHE A 389 0.08 16.54 -16.58
C PHE A 389 -0.66 17.81 -16.16
N ASP A 390 -1.77 18.15 -16.79
CA ASP A 390 -2.61 19.30 -16.40
C ASP A 390 -3.18 19.13 -14.99
N LYS A 391 -3.68 17.93 -14.68
CA LYS A 391 -4.23 17.61 -13.36
C LYS A 391 -3.12 17.53 -12.30
N LEU A 392 -1.96 16.97 -12.67
CA LEU A 392 -0.80 16.91 -11.79
C LEU A 392 -0.31 18.32 -11.40
N ALA A 393 -0.30 19.25 -12.36
CA ALA A 393 0.05 20.65 -12.12
C ALA A 393 -0.94 21.32 -11.16
N ALA A 394 -2.24 21.20 -11.42
CA ALA A 394 -3.28 21.76 -10.55
C ALA A 394 -3.20 21.20 -9.12
N LEU A 395 -2.98 19.89 -8.99
CA LEU A 395 -2.79 19.24 -7.70
C LEU A 395 -1.53 19.76 -6.97
N SER A 396 -0.41 19.91 -7.68
CA SER A 396 0.82 20.47 -7.12
C SER A 396 0.63 21.91 -6.64
N ASP A 397 -0.09 22.75 -7.39
CA ASP A 397 -0.31 24.15 -7.02
C ASP A 397 -1.18 24.26 -5.76
N GLN A 398 -2.25 23.46 -5.68
CA GLN A 398 -3.12 23.39 -4.51
C GLN A 398 -2.35 23.01 -3.23
N PHE A 399 -1.51 21.97 -3.29
CA PHE A 399 -0.78 21.48 -2.12
C PHE A 399 0.53 22.23 -1.85
N ALA A 400 1.08 22.96 -2.81
CA ALA A 400 2.26 23.80 -2.60
C ALA A 400 1.98 24.96 -1.62
N GLU A 401 0.76 25.50 -1.62
CA GLU A 401 0.33 26.57 -0.71
C GLU A 401 0.05 26.05 0.71
N MET A 402 -0.55 24.86 0.83
CA MET A 402 -1.05 24.33 2.10
C MET A 402 -0.07 23.41 2.84
N GLY A 403 0.71 22.61 2.11
CA GLY A 403 1.34 21.39 2.61
C GLY A 403 2.85 21.28 2.39
N ARG A 404 3.57 22.41 2.37
CA ARG A 404 5.01 22.45 2.00
C ARG A 404 5.94 21.63 2.92
N ASP A 405 5.48 21.29 4.12
CA ASP A 405 6.25 20.54 5.12
C ASP A 405 5.70 19.11 5.35
N HIS A 406 4.96 18.56 4.38
CA HIS A 406 4.55 17.16 4.38
C HIS A 406 5.41 16.32 3.42
N PRO A 407 5.88 15.11 3.82
CA PRO A 407 6.71 14.26 2.96
C PRO A 407 6.03 13.90 1.63
N GLU A 408 4.76 13.49 1.67
CA GLU A 408 4.02 13.11 0.45
C GLU A 408 3.82 14.27 -0.52
N VAL A 409 3.58 15.48 -0.01
CA VAL A 409 3.44 16.68 -0.84
C VAL A 409 4.78 17.04 -1.48
N CYS A 410 5.89 16.87 -0.76
CA CYS A 410 7.22 17.01 -1.35
C CYS A 410 7.46 15.99 -2.48
N CYS A 411 6.94 14.76 -2.35
CA CYS A 411 6.99 13.78 -3.44
C CYS A 411 6.13 14.18 -4.65
N LEU A 412 4.92 14.72 -4.43
CA LEU A 412 4.08 15.29 -5.49
C LEU A 412 4.81 16.41 -6.24
N ILE A 413 5.39 17.38 -5.52
CA ILE A 413 6.15 18.47 -6.11
C ILE A 413 7.36 17.94 -6.90
N GLY A 414 8.02 16.90 -6.38
CA GLY A 414 9.10 16.21 -7.08
C GLY A 414 8.65 15.62 -8.41
N ASN A 415 7.52 14.88 -8.43
CA ASN A 415 6.94 14.33 -9.65
C ASN A 415 6.54 15.43 -10.65
N TYR A 416 6.01 16.55 -10.17
CA TYR A 416 5.70 17.70 -11.01
C TYR A 416 6.95 18.30 -11.68
N TYR A 417 8.06 18.44 -10.96
CA TYR A 417 9.31 18.93 -11.55
C TYR A 417 9.99 17.91 -12.46
N ASN A 418 9.94 16.61 -12.13
CA ASN A 418 10.38 15.52 -13.01
C ASN A 418 9.69 15.66 -14.37
N GLN A 419 8.36 15.81 -14.37
CA GLN A 419 7.60 15.94 -15.60
C GLN A 419 8.02 17.13 -16.47
N ARG A 420 8.53 18.20 -15.85
CA ARG A 420 9.03 19.37 -16.58
C ARG A 420 10.47 19.20 -17.08
N GLY A 421 11.12 18.08 -16.80
CA GLY A 421 12.53 17.82 -17.07
C GLY A 421 13.49 18.54 -16.13
N ASP A 422 13.00 19.15 -15.03
CA ASP A 422 13.85 19.83 -14.04
C ASP A 422 14.24 18.86 -12.91
N HIS A 423 15.13 17.93 -13.25
CA HIS A 423 15.61 16.88 -12.34
C HIS A 423 16.31 17.46 -11.09
N HIS A 424 16.95 18.62 -11.19
CA HIS A 424 17.62 19.23 -10.04
C HIS A 424 16.62 19.69 -8.98
N ARG A 425 15.53 20.35 -9.39
CA ARG A 425 14.46 20.74 -8.45
C ARG A 425 13.70 19.54 -7.91
N ALA A 426 13.49 18.50 -8.74
CA ALA A 426 12.90 17.25 -8.28
C ALA A 426 13.73 16.61 -7.16
N ILE A 427 15.05 16.52 -7.34
CA ILE A 427 15.99 16.02 -6.31
C ILE A 427 15.91 16.84 -5.02
N GLU A 428 15.84 18.17 -5.11
CA GLU A 428 15.69 19.02 -3.92
C GLU A 428 14.38 18.77 -3.17
N ALA A 429 13.28 18.56 -3.90
CA ALA A 429 11.98 18.23 -3.33
C ALA A 429 11.99 16.85 -2.65
N PHE A 430 12.53 15.81 -3.29
CA PHE A 430 12.65 14.48 -2.68
C PHE A 430 13.61 14.47 -1.49
N LYS A 431 14.75 15.18 -1.56
CA LYS A 431 15.63 15.35 -0.39
C LYS A 431 14.95 16.10 0.75
N ARG A 432 14.02 17.02 0.46
CA ARG A 432 13.20 17.65 1.48
C ARG A 432 12.22 16.65 2.10
N ALA A 433 11.57 15.81 1.30
CA ALA A 433 10.71 14.74 1.80
C ALA A 433 11.48 13.85 2.79
N LEU A 434 12.69 13.43 2.43
CA LEU A 434 13.56 12.60 3.28
C LEU A 434 14.04 13.30 4.55
N ARG A 435 14.19 14.63 4.54
CA ARG A 435 14.50 15.40 5.75
C ARG A 435 13.33 15.48 6.72
N LEU A 436 12.10 15.42 6.20
CA LEU A 436 10.88 15.42 7.00
C LEU A 436 10.58 14.02 7.53
N ASP A 437 10.75 12.99 6.68
CA ASP A 437 10.61 11.59 7.04
C ASP A 437 11.66 10.75 6.30
N MET A 438 12.64 10.25 7.04
CA MET A 438 13.68 9.35 6.53
C MET A 438 13.13 7.96 6.16
N GLY A 439 11.96 7.58 6.71
CA GLY A 439 11.25 6.34 6.45
C GLY A 439 10.40 6.36 5.17
N CYS A 440 10.30 7.51 4.48
CA CYS A 440 9.48 7.64 3.28
C CYS A 440 10.07 6.83 2.10
N LEU A 441 9.57 5.61 1.92
CA LEU A 441 10.02 4.67 0.89
C LEU A 441 9.90 5.25 -0.54
N ALA A 442 8.78 5.90 -0.84
CA ALA A 442 8.53 6.49 -2.15
C ALA A 442 9.58 7.55 -2.51
N ALA A 443 10.00 8.38 -1.55
CA ALA A 443 11.00 9.42 -1.77
C ALA A 443 12.37 8.83 -2.12
N TRP A 444 12.80 7.73 -1.49
CA TRP A 444 14.07 7.06 -1.84
C TRP A 444 14.04 6.49 -3.26
N ILE A 445 12.94 5.85 -3.65
CA ILE A 445 12.76 5.26 -4.99
C ILE A 445 12.76 6.34 -6.07
N LEU A 446 11.96 7.40 -5.87
CA LEU A 446 11.86 8.51 -6.83
C LEU A 446 13.17 9.29 -6.94
N LEU A 447 13.87 9.52 -5.83
CA LEU A 447 15.21 10.10 -5.85
C LEU A 447 16.21 9.22 -6.61
N GLY A 448 16.09 7.90 -6.50
CA GLY A 448 16.85 6.94 -7.30
C GLY A 448 16.61 7.09 -8.81
N HIS A 449 15.35 7.27 -9.21
CA HIS A 449 14.98 7.52 -10.62
C HIS A 449 15.60 8.83 -11.13
N GLU A 450 15.52 9.94 -10.37
CA GLU A 450 16.13 11.21 -10.81
C GLU A 450 17.63 11.10 -11.02
N TYR A 451 18.34 10.38 -10.13
CA TYR A 451 19.78 10.16 -10.32
C TYR A 451 20.08 9.25 -11.51
N LEU A 452 19.19 8.30 -11.83
CA LEU A 452 19.33 7.45 -13.02
C LEU A 452 19.19 8.29 -14.30
N GLU A 453 18.20 9.19 -14.36
CA GLU A 453 18.01 10.14 -15.47
C GLU A 453 19.22 11.08 -15.65
N LEU A 454 19.81 11.54 -14.55
CA LEU A 454 21.07 12.29 -14.55
C LEU A 454 22.32 11.42 -14.87
N LYS A 455 22.14 10.13 -15.16
CA LYS A 455 23.20 9.14 -15.42
C LYS A 455 24.21 9.00 -14.28
N ASN A 456 23.81 9.36 -13.06
CA ASN A 456 24.60 9.15 -11.85
C ASN A 456 24.25 7.79 -11.24
N SER A 457 24.77 6.72 -11.84
CA SER A 457 24.48 5.35 -11.46
C SER A 457 24.92 5.01 -10.03
N HIS A 458 26.02 5.59 -9.54
CA HIS A 458 26.51 5.37 -8.17
C HIS A 458 25.54 5.91 -7.12
N ALA A 459 25.09 7.17 -7.25
CA ALA A 459 24.14 7.75 -6.31
C ALA A 459 22.80 7.03 -6.40
N SER A 460 22.33 6.71 -7.61
CA SER A 460 21.07 5.98 -7.82
C SER A 460 21.07 4.62 -7.13
N ALA A 461 22.13 3.82 -7.29
CA ALA A 461 22.27 2.53 -6.62
C ALA A 461 22.22 2.64 -5.09
N GLU A 462 22.83 3.67 -4.51
CA GLU A 462 22.78 3.90 -3.06
C GLU A 462 21.35 4.22 -2.58
N MET A 463 20.61 5.04 -3.33
CA MET A 463 19.24 5.41 -2.96
C MET A 463 18.31 4.19 -2.99
N TYR A 464 18.41 3.33 -4.02
CA TYR A 464 17.62 2.11 -4.08
C TYR A 464 17.99 1.10 -3.00
N ARG A 465 19.28 0.98 -2.64
CA ARG A 465 19.68 0.12 -1.51
C ARG A 465 19.07 0.59 -0.20
N ARG A 466 19.04 1.90 0.06
CA ARG A 466 18.36 2.46 1.23
C ARG A 466 16.84 2.22 1.19
N ALA A 467 16.22 2.26 0.02
CA ALA A 467 14.82 1.88 -0.13
C ALA A 467 14.60 0.41 0.27
N LEU A 468 15.50 -0.49 -0.12
CA LEU A 468 15.45 -1.91 0.24
C LEU A 468 15.76 -2.18 1.71
N ASP A 469 16.59 -1.36 2.35
CA ASP A 469 16.82 -1.42 3.80
C ASP A 469 15.54 -1.12 4.59
N ILE A 470 14.63 -0.30 4.03
CA ILE A 470 13.32 0.04 4.61
C ILE A 470 12.29 -1.04 4.25
N SER A 471 12.17 -1.38 2.97
CA SER A 471 11.24 -2.39 2.47
C SER A 471 11.95 -3.37 1.54
N PRO A 472 12.36 -4.55 2.02
CA PRO A 472 13.10 -5.53 1.23
C PRO A 472 12.26 -6.16 0.11
N ASN A 473 10.92 -6.05 0.20
CA ASN A 473 9.98 -6.65 -0.74
C ASN A 473 9.44 -5.65 -1.78
N ASP A 474 9.93 -4.40 -1.83
CA ASP A 474 9.49 -3.44 -2.85
C ASP A 474 10.12 -3.76 -4.22
N HIS A 475 9.30 -4.22 -5.16
CA HIS A 475 9.74 -4.57 -6.51
C HIS A 475 10.31 -3.37 -7.29
N ARG A 476 9.85 -2.13 -7.01
CA ARG A 476 10.29 -0.93 -7.76
C ARG A 476 11.75 -0.63 -7.47
N ALA A 477 12.19 -0.82 -6.22
CA ALA A 477 13.58 -0.64 -5.84
C ALA A 477 14.50 -1.72 -6.47
N TRP A 478 14.05 -2.99 -6.51
CA TRP A 478 14.78 -4.07 -7.20
C TRP A 478 14.88 -3.83 -8.71
N HIS A 479 13.78 -3.40 -9.34
CA HIS A 479 13.76 -3.03 -10.76
C HIS A 479 14.70 -1.85 -11.03
N GLY A 480 14.64 -0.80 -10.21
CA GLY A 480 15.53 0.36 -10.30
C GLY A 480 17.00 -0.02 -10.22
N LEU A 481 17.38 -0.91 -9.30
CA LEU A 481 18.74 -1.46 -9.25
C LEU A 481 19.10 -2.22 -10.54
N GLY A 482 18.19 -3.05 -11.05
CA GLY A 482 18.36 -3.73 -12.35
C GLY A 482 18.71 -2.74 -13.46
N CYS A 483 17.92 -1.68 -13.63
CA CYS A 483 18.16 -0.62 -14.62
C CYS A 483 19.48 0.13 -14.39
N VAL A 484 19.88 0.37 -13.14
CA VAL A 484 21.17 1.00 -12.84
C VAL A 484 22.34 0.13 -13.31
N TYR A 485 22.28 -1.18 -13.06
CA TYR A 485 23.33 -2.12 -13.50
C TYR A 485 23.29 -2.37 -15.01
N GLU A 486 22.11 -2.31 -15.62
CA GLU A 486 21.91 -2.31 -17.07
C GLU A 486 22.61 -1.12 -17.73
N LEU A 487 22.38 0.10 -17.20
CA LEU A 487 23.03 1.32 -17.67
C LEU A 487 24.57 1.24 -17.57
N ASN A 488 25.08 0.56 -16.53
CA ASN A 488 26.51 0.33 -16.35
C ASN A 488 27.08 -0.80 -17.25
N GLY A 489 26.23 -1.50 -18.02
CA GLY A 489 26.64 -2.64 -18.85
C GLY A 489 26.96 -3.92 -18.07
N ALA A 490 26.61 -3.98 -16.79
CA ALA A 490 26.85 -5.11 -15.90
C ALA A 490 25.67 -6.10 -15.94
N TRP A 491 25.44 -6.72 -17.11
CA TRP A 491 24.26 -7.53 -17.42
C TRP A 491 24.02 -8.70 -16.47
N SER A 492 25.08 -9.33 -15.94
CA SER A 492 24.96 -10.44 -14.98
C SER A 492 24.36 -10.00 -13.65
N TYR A 493 24.78 -8.84 -13.14
CA TYR A 493 24.20 -8.25 -11.93
C TYR A 493 22.76 -7.78 -12.19
N ALA A 494 22.51 -7.14 -13.34
CA ALA A 494 21.17 -6.71 -13.73
C ALA A 494 20.20 -7.90 -13.78
N ALA A 495 20.58 -9.01 -14.41
CA ALA A 495 19.78 -10.23 -14.45
C ALA A 495 19.44 -10.77 -13.05
N HIS A 496 20.39 -10.78 -12.11
CA HIS A 496 20.13 -11.19 -10.73
C HIS A 496 19.09 -10.30 -10.04
N TYR A 497 19.19 -8.97 -10.20
CA TYR A 497 18.23 -8.04 -9.59
C TYR A 497 16.85 -8.11 -10.25
N PHE A 498 16.78 -8.25 -11.58
CA PHE A 498 15.52 -8.46 -12.29
C PHE A 498 14.89 -9.81 -11.95
N GLN A 499 15.67 -10.87 -11.72
CA GLN A 499 15.15 -12.15 -11.26
C GLN A 499 14.51 -12.04 -9.86
N LYS A 500 15.13 -11.29 -8.94
CA LYS A 500 14.52 -10.98 -7.64
C LYS A 500 13.22 -10.20 -7.82
N CYS A 501 13.21 -9.20 -8.69
CA CYS A 501 12.01 -8.44 -9.01
C CYS A 501 10.88 -9.32 -9.57
N ALA A 502 11.18 -10.20 -10.53
CA ALA A 502 10.25 -11.16 -11.12
C ALA A 502 9.76 -12.21 -10.11
N SER A 503 10.55 -12.54 -9.08
CA SER A 503 10.09 -13.42 -7.99
C SER A 503 9.04 -12.76 -7.09
N ILE A 504 9.11 -11.43 -6.91
CA ILE A 504 8.14 -10.66 -6.13
C ILE A 504 6.86 -10.41 -6.94
N ARG A 505 7.01 -10.05 -8.22
CA ARG A 505 5.89 -9.81 -9.15
C ARG A 505 5.96 -10.77 -10.36
N PRO A 506 5.56 -12.05 -10.20
CA PRO A 506 5.69 -13.05 -11.26
C PRO A 506 4.74 -12.84 -12.44
N TYR A 507 3.70 -12.02 -12.27
CA TYR A 507 2.67 -11.76 -13.28
C TYR A 507 2.82 -10.40 -14.01
N ASP A 508 3.88 -9.64 -13.72
CA ASP A 508 4.15 -8.38 -14.43
C ASP A 508 5.01 -8.66 -15.68
N SER A 509 4.49 -8.29 -16.85
CA SER A 509 5.14 -8.49 -18.15
C SER A 509 6.50 -7.77 -18.24
N ARG A 510 6.58 -6.54 -17.72
CA ARG A 510 7.75 -5.66 -17.84
C ARG A 510 8.99 -6.24 -17.17
N MET A 511 8.79 -6.98 -16.08
CA MET A 511 9.88 -7.62 -15.33
C MET A 511 10.51 -8.74 -16.16
N TRP A 512 9.68 -9.58 -16.81
CA TRP A 512 10.15 -10.66 -17.68
C TRP A 512 10.76 -10.14 -18.97
N ALA A 513 10.28 -9.02 -19.51
CA ALA A 513 10.89 -8.37 -20.67
C ALA A 513 12.32 -7.89 -20.36
N SER A 514 12.49 -7.17 -19.24
CA SER A 514 13.80 -6.65 -18.81
C SER A 514 14.79 -7.78 -18.51
N LEU A 515 14.32 -8.86 -17.88
CA LEU A 515 15.13 -10.06 -17.65
C LEU A 515 15.51 -10.76 -18.97
N GLY A 516 14.58 -10.88 -19.91
CA GLY A 516 14.84 -11.46 -21.23
C GLY A 516 15.86 -10.66 -22.03
N GLU A 517 15.80 -9.33 -21.97
CA GLU A 517 16.80 -8.45 -22.58
C GLU A 517 18.19 -8.63 -21.95
N CYS A 518 18.27 -8.75 -20.63
CA CYS A 518 19.53 -9.06 -19.96
C CYS A 518 20.13 -10.40 -20.42
N TYR A 519 19.31 -11.45 -20.54
CA TYR A 519 19.78 -12.75 -21.02
C TYR A 519 20.19 -12.74 -22.50
N ASP A 520 19.50 -11.96 -23.34
CA ASP A 520 19.90 -11.76 -24.74
C ASP A 520 21.31 -11.13 -24.81
N ARG A 521 21.57 -10.11 -23.98
CA ARG A 521 22.88 -9.44 -23.89
C ARG A 521 23.98 -10.31 -23.27
N LEU A 522 23.61 -11.31 -22.48
CA LEU A 522 24.51 -12.33 -21.93
C LEU A 522 24.73 -13.52 -22.89
N GLU A 523 24.17 -13.49 -24.10
CA GLU A 523 24.18 -14.57 -25.09
C GLU A 523 23.52 -15.88 -24.61
N GLN A 524 22.74 -15.81 -23.52
CA GLN A 524 21.95 -16.92 -22.99
C GLN A 524 20.59 -16.97 -23.70
N THR A 525 20.63 -17.31 -24.99
CA THR A 525 19.49 -17.23 -25.91
C THR A 525 18.29 -18.09 -25.49
N GLN A 526 18.51 -19.31 -24.98
CA GLN A 526 17.42 -20.18 -24.53
C GLN A 526 16.69 -19.62 -23.30
N ASP A 527 17.44 -19.08 -22.34
CA ASP A 527 16.87 -18.44 -21.14
C ASP A 527 16.10 -17.18 -21.52
N ALA A 528 16.63 -16.38 -22.45
CA ALA A 528 15.93 -15.20 -23.00
C ALA A 528 14.60 -15.59 -23.66
N ILE A 529 14.58 -16.63 -24.50
CA ILE A 529 13.36 -17.16 -25.12
C ILE A 529 12.35 -17.59 -24.05
N SER A 530 12.80 -18.28 -22.99
CA SER A 530 11.92 -18.71 -21.90
C SER A 530 11.29 -17.53 -21.17
N CYS A 531 12.05 -16.45 -20.94
CA CYS A 531 11.58 -15.22 -20.31
C CYS A 531 10.55 -14.50 -21.18
N PHE A 532 10.81 -14.34 -22.48
CA PHE A 532 9.84 -13.73 -23.39
C PHE A 532 8.57 -14.58 -23.56
N LYS A 533 8.67 -15.91 -23.57
CA LYS A 533 7.48 -16.79 -23.54
C LYS A 533 6.67 -16.57 -22.27
N ARG A 534 7.33 -16.39 -21.12
CA ARG A 534 6.65 -16.12 -19.85
C ARG A 534 6.03 -14.72 -19.81
N ASN A 535 6.68 -13.71 -20.41
CA ASN A 535 6.10 -12.39 -20.62
C ASN A 535 4.75 -12.48 -21.37
N LEU A 536 4.64 -13.34 -22.39
CA LEU A 536 3.39 -13.54 -23.14
C LEU A 536 2.26 -14.19 -22.31
N THR A 537 2.59 -14.89 -21.23
CA THR A 537 1.58 -15.47 -20.31
C THR A 537 1.05 -14.46 -19.29
N CYS A 538 1.73 -13.32 -19.13
CA CYS A 538 1.35 -12.26 -18.21
C CYS A 538 0.23 -11.37 -18.81
N GLN A 539 -0.40 -10.53 -17.98
CA GLN A 539 -1.29 -9.49 -18.47
C GLN A 539 -0.43 -8.44 -19.17
N THR A 540 -0.52 -8.40 -20.50
CA THR A 540 0.41 -7.66 -21.35
C THR A 540 -0.39 -6.80 -22.32
N THR A 541 0.07 -5.58 -22.59
CA THR A 541 -0.53 -4.73 -23.62
C THR A 541 -0.30 -5.34 -25.00
N GLN A 542 -1.14 -4.99 -25.97
CA GLN A 542 -1.02 -5.55 -27.32
C GLN A 542 0.35 -5.26 -27.94
N ASP A 543 0.88 -4.06 -27.72
CA ASP A 543 2.19 -3.66 -28.23
C ASP A 543 3.33 -4.43 -27.56
N GLU A 544 3.25 -4.67 -26.26
CA GLU A 544 4.20 -5.50 -25.54
C GLU A 544 4.18 -6.97 -26.02
N ILE A 545 2.99 -7.52 -26.34
CA ILE A 545 2.86 -8.86 -26.92
C ILE A 545 3.61 -8.94 -28.25
N VAL A 546 3.38 -7.95 -29.12
CA VAL A 546 4.05 -7.85 -30.42
C VAL A 546 5.56 -7.71 -30.25
N GLN A 547 6.02 -6.86 -29.33
CA GLN A 547 7.44 -6.70 -29.04
C GLN A 547 8.07 -8.00 -28.53
N ALA A 548 7.42 -8.71 -27.60
CA ALA A 548 7.92 -9.97 -27.08
C ALA A 548 8.00 -11.06 -28.16
N ILE A 549 6.97 -11.20 -29.02
CA ILE A 549 7.01 -12.14 -30.15
C ILE A 549 8.14 -11.77 -31.12
N GLN A 550 8.32 -10.48 -31.41
CA GLN A 550 9.38 -10.01 -32.29
C GLN A 550 10.76 -10.39 -31.75
N ARG A 551 11.01 -10.18 -30.45
CA ARG A 551 12.27 -10.59 -29.81
C ARG A 551 12.48 -12.10 -29.86
N ILE A 552 11.43 -12.91 -29.68
CA ILE A 552 11.51 -14.37 -29.80
C ILE A 552 11.89 -14.80 -31.23
N ILE A 553 11.29 -14.19 -32.25
CA ILE A 553 11.61 -14.44 -33.66
C ILE A 553 13.09 -14.13 -33.91
N ASP A 554 13.54 -12.93 -33.53
CA ASP A 554 14.92 -12.50 -33.73
C ASP A 554 15.93 -13.45 -33.06
N LEU A 555 15.56 -14.04 -31.91
CA LEU A 555 16.39 -15.02 -31.21
C LEU A 555 16.43 -16.37 -31.93
N TYR A 556 15.29 -16.87 -32.45
CA TYR A 556 15.26 -18.12 -33.20
C TYR A 556 15.95 -18.00 -34.58
N GLU A 557 15.82 -16.87 -35.25
CA GLU A 557 16.54 -16.58 -36.50
C GLU A 557 18.06 -16.52 -36.25
N ARG A 558 18.50 -15.89 -35.14
CA ARG A 558 19.92 -15.90 -34.72
C ARG A 558 20.45 -17.30 -34.41
N LEU A 559 19.60 -18.20 -33.91
CA LEU A 559 19.93 -19.61 -33.69
C LEU A 559 19.90 -20.47 -34.96
N GLY A 560 19.45 -19.93 -36.10
CA GLY A 560 19.27 -20.69 -37.35
C GLY A 560 18.10 -21.69 -37.30
N GLN A 561 17.22 -21.59 -36.32
CA GLN A 561 16.07 -22.48 -36.14
C GLN A 561 14.86 -21.96 -36.92
N GLY A 562 14.85 -22.20 -38.23
CA GLY A 562 13.81 -21.67 -39.15
C GLY A 562 12.39 -22.15 -38.85
N VAL A 563 12.22 -23.37 -38.37
CA VAL A 563 10.89 -23.93 -38.06
C VAL A 563 10.23 -23.26 -36.84
N PRO A 564 10.87 -23.22 -35.65
CA PRO A 564 10.35 -22.44 -34.54
C PRO A 564 10.10 -20.97 -34.90
N ALA A 565 11.01 -20.33 -35.63
CA ALA A 565 10.83 -18.95 -36.08
C ALA A 565 9.55 -18.77 -36.92
N ALA A 566 9.31 -19.66 -37.89
CA ALA A 566 8.13 -19.64 -38.73
C ALA A 566 6.81 -19.81 -37.93
N CYS A 567 6.80 -20.68 -36.92
CA CYS A 567 5.67 -20.83 -36.00
C CYS A 567 5.36 -19.52 -35.25
N TRP A 568 6.40 -18.81 -34.80
CA TRP A 568 6.24 -17.51 -34.13
C TRP A 568 5.83 -16.39 -35.10
N HIS A 569 6.30 -16.39 -36.35
CA HIS A 569 5.78 -15.49 -37.38
C HIS A 569 4.29 -15.73 -37.65
N ARG A 570 3.85 -16.98 -37.73
CA ARG A 570 2.42 -17.32 -37.85
C ARG A 570 1.64 -16.82 -36.64
N ARG A 571 2.18 -16.97 -35.43
CA ARG A 571 1.55 -16.44 -34.21
C ARG A 571 1.44 -14.90 -34.23
N MET A 572 2.49 -14.21 -34.69
CA MET A 572 2.48 -12.75 -34.90
C MET A 572 1.34 -12.33 -35.82
N VAL A 573 1.22 -12.99 -36.98
CA VAL A 573 0.17 -12.70 -37.98
C VAL A 573 -1.22 -12.87 -37.37
N GLN A 574 -1.47 -13.95 -36.61
CA GLN A 574 -2.75 -14.15 -35.92
C GLN A 574 -3.08 -13.03 -34.93
N VAL A 575 -2.07 -12.54 -34.19
CA VAL A 575 -2.21 -11.47 -33.20
C VAL A 575 -2.53 -10.15 -33.90
N VAL A 576 -1.84 -9.84 -35.00
CA VAL A 576 -2.07 -8.64 -35.82
C VAL A 576 -3.43 -8.68 -36.51
N ASP A 577 -3.81 -9.81 -37.12
CA ASP A 577 -5.08 -9.97 -37.83
C ASP A 577 -6.30 -9.75 -36.90
N ARG A 578 -6.22 -10.21 -35.64
CA ARG A 578 -7.26 -9.96 -34.63
C ARG A 578 -7.42 -8.48 -34.30
N THR A 579 -6.39 -7.67 -34.53
CA THR A 579 -6.40 -6.22 -34.24
C THR A 579 -6.78 -5.34 -35.41
N LEU A 580 -6.71 -5.83 -36.65
CA LEU A 580 -7.06 -5.05 -37.85
C LEU A 580 -8.52 -4.54 -37.85
N SER A 581 -9.41 -5.14 -37.05
CA SER A 581 -10.80 -4.69 -36.89
C SER A 581 -10.99 -3.56 -35.86
N ARG A 582 -9.93 -3.20 -35.11
CA ARG A 582 -9.98 -2.14 -34.09
C ARG A 582 -9.47 -0.82 -34.66
N PRO A 583 -9.95 0.33 -34.14
CA PRO A 583 -9.49 1.65 -34.58
C PRO A 583 -7.98 1.87 -34.34
N ASP A 584 -7.40 1.21 -33.34
CA ASP A 584 -5.96 1.26 -33.02
C ASP A 584 -5.16 0.14 -33.71
N ALA A 585 -5.51 -0.19 -34.96
CA ALA A 585 -4.83 -1.25 -35.70
C ALA A 585 -3.38 -0.86 -36.02
N LEU A 586 -2.43 -1.75 -35.68
CA LEU A 586 -1.03 -1.57 -36.06
C LEU A 586 -0.88 -1.60 -37.60
N PRO A 587 0.00 -0.76 -38.18
CA PRO A 587 0.21 -0.75 -39.63
C PRO A 587 0.69 -2.10 -40.15
N LEU A 588 -0.09 -2.71 -41.05
CA LEU A 588 0.24 -3.99 -41.68
C LEU A 588 1.64 -3.99 -42.34
N ALA A 589 2.05 -2.83 -42.87
CA ALA A 589 3.36 -2.61 -43.49
C ALA A 589 4.53 -3.03 -42.58
N ARG A 590 4.40 -2.90 -41.25
CA ARG A 590 5.45 -3.27 -40.29
C ARG A 590 5.68 -4.78 -40.20
N PHE A 591 4.69 -5.61 -40.54
CA PHE A 591 4.73 -7.06 -40.33
C PHE A 591 4.76 -7.89 -41.60
N VAL A 592 4.92 -7.25 -42.77
CA VAL A 592 4.87 -7.92 -44.09
C VAL A 592 5.85 -9.10 -44.18
N GLN A 593 7.06 -8.96 -43.61
CA GLN A 593 8.02 -10.05 -43.56
C GLN A 593 7.46 -11.28 -42.83
N SER A 594 6.79 -11.09 -41.70
CA SER A 594 6.13 -12.18 -40.97
C SER A 594 5.00 -12.83 -41.75
N TYR A 595 4.23 -12.06 -42.53
CA TYR A 595 3.20 -12.62 -43.42
C TYR A 595 3.79 -13.48 -44.54
N ILE A 596 4.93 -13.08 -45.11
CA ILE A 596 5.62 -13.87 -46.15
C ILE A 596 6.18 -15.17 -45.57
N VAL A 597 6.85 -15.11 -44.43
CA VAL A 597 7.40 -16.30 -43.77
C VAL A 597 6.28 -17.25 -43.34
N ALA A 598 5.18 -16.72 -42.80
CA ALA A 598 4.00 -17.53 -42.48
C ALA A 598 3.36 -18.16 -43.72
N ALA A 599 3.29 -17.44 -44.86
CA ALA A 599 2.78 -18.01 -46.11
C ALA A 599 3.67 -19.15 -46.63
N ARG A 600 5.00 -18.97 -46.59
CA ARG A 600 5.97 -20.02 -46.95
C ARG A 600 5.88 -21.26 -46.06
N TRP A 601 5.63 -21.05 -44.76
CA TRP A 601 5.35 -22.15 -43.82
C TRP A 601 4.10 -22.94 -44.21
N GLU A 602 2.99 -22.25 -44.48
CA GLU A 602 1.74 -22.89 -44.92
C GLU A 602 1.86 -23.56 -46.31
N MET A 603 2.76 -23.06 -47.16
CA MET A 603 3.13 -23.68 -48.44
C MET A 603 4.01 -24.92 -48.29
N GLY A 604 4.58 -25.18 -47.10
CA GLY A 604 5.49 -26.30 -46.85
C GLY A 604 6.94 -26.07 -47.33
N ASP A 605 7.30 -24.81 -47.65
CA ASP A 605 8.65 -24.45 -48.12
C ASP A 605 9.69 -24.48 -46.98
N ILE A 606 9.24 -24.32 -45.74
CA ILE A 606 10.09 -24.32 -44.55
C ILE A 606 9.94 -25.68 -43.87
N VAL A 607 10.89 -26.57 -44.12
CA VAL A 607 10.83 -27.97 -43.67
C VAL A 607 11.61 -28.15 -42.36
N PRO A 608 11.10 -28.93 -41.38
CA PRO A 608 11.88 -29.36 -40.22
C PRO A 608 13.18 -30.05 -40.63
N LEU A 609 14.28 -29.70 -39.97
CA LEU A 609 15.59 -30.34 -40.17
C LEU A 609 15.53 -31.88 -40.06
N GLU A 610 14.59 -32.41 -39.28
CA GLU A 610 14.33 -33.85 -39.14
C GLU A 610 13.79 -34.48 -40.43
N LEU A 611 12.96 -33.77 -41.19
CA LEU A 611 12.43 -34.23 -42.48
C LEU A 611 13.44 -34.03 -43.63
N GLU A 612 14.36 -33.08 -43.52
CA GLU A 612 15.54 -33.02 -44.40
C GLU A 612 16.49 -34.18 -44.11
N ALA A 613 16.70 -34.50 -42.83
CA ALA A 613 17.50 -35.66 -42.42
C ALA A 613 16.84 -36.98 -42.83
N GLU A 614 15.52 -37.14 -42.75
CA GLU A 614 14.80 -38.31 -43.26
C GLU A 614 14.73 -38.37 -44.79
N ALA A 615 14.68 -37.22 -45.49
CA ALA A 615 14.79 -37.19 -46.94
C ALA A 615 16.20 -37.59 -47.43
N ILE A 616 17.23 -37.31 -46.63
CA ILE A 616 18.62 -37.72 -46.87
C ILE A 616 18.87 -39.16 -46.36
N ALA A 617 18.26 -39.55 -45.24
CA ALA A 617 18.37 -40.87 -44.60
C ALA A 617 17.36 -41.90 -45.14
N GLY A 618 16.46 -41.52 -46.05
CA GLY A 618 15.65 -42.42 -46.88
C GLY A 618 16.48 -43.35 -47.79
N SER A 619 17.82 -43.34 -47.66
CA SER A 619 18.74 -44.34 -48.18
C SER A 619 19.38 -45.28 -47.11
N GLY A 620 18.94 -45.29 -45.85
CA GLY A 620 19.50 -46.18 -44.82
C GLY A 620 18.84 -46.08 -43.44
N ALA A 621 18.49 -47.24 -42.88
CA ALA A 621 17.56 -47.43 -41.75
C ALA A 621 18.00 -46.94 -40.34
N ALA A 622 16.96 -46.68 -39.54
CA ALA A 622 16.74 -47.06 -38.12
C ALA A 622 16.67 -45.98 -37.03
N GLU A 623 15.50 -45.98 -36.36
CA GLU A 623 15.19 -45.86 -34.92
C GLU A 623 15.57 -44.61 -34.09
N GLY A 624 14.52 -43.88 -33.69
CA GLY A 624 14.14 -43.79 -32.27
C GLY A 624 14.40 -42.49 -31.51
N VAL A 625 13.44 -41.55 -31.48
CA VAL A 625 13.19 -40.60 -30.38
C VAL A 625 11.67 -40.28 -30.31
N GLU A 626 11.08 -40.33 -29.11
CA GLU A 626 9.65 -40.08 -28.86
C GLU A 626 9.24 -38.58 -28.99
N PRO A 627 8.03 -38.27 -29.49
CA PRO A 627 7.51 -36.91 -29.57
C PRO A 627 6.73 -36.51 -28.30
N VAL A 628 7.01 -35.33 -27.76
CA VAL A 628 6.14 -34.69 -26.77
C VAL A 628 4.97 -34.02 -27.51
N GLY A 629 3.76 -34.51 -27.26
CA GLY A 629 2.53 -34.15 -27.96
C GLY A 629 2.03 -32.73 -27.72
N ASP A 630 1.46 -32.14 -28.77
CA ASP A 630 0.00 -32.06 -28.94
C ASP A 630 -0.33 -31.40 -30.30
N GLU A 631 -0.33 -32.18 -31.38
CA GLU A 631 -1.15 -31.91 -32.57
C GLU A 631 -1.56 -33.26 -33.20
N GLN A 632 -2.75 -33.76 -32.87
CA GLN A 632 -3.41 -34.80 -33.65
C GLN A 632 -4.08 -34.15 -34.87
N GLY A 633 -3.47 -34.29 -36.04
CA GLY A 633 -4.05 -33.87 -37.32
C GLY A 633 -3.17 -34.23 -38.52
N SER A 634 -3.42 -35.41 -39.11
CA SER A 634 -3.04 -35.89 -40.45
C SER A 634 -1.78 -35.31 -41.14
N SER A 635 -0.82 -36.21 -41.40
CA SER A 635 0.26 -36.14 -42.40
C SER A 635 -0.21 -35.59 -43.76
N SER A 636 -0.14 -34.26 -43.93
CA SER A 636 -0.10 -33.59 -45.22
C SER A 636 1.24 -32.86 -45.30
N ARG A 637 2.01 -33.12 -46.36
CA ARG A 637 3.29 -32.44 -46.65
C ARG A 637 3.13 -30.92 -46.81
N PHE A 638 1.91 -30.45 -46.99
CA PHE A 638 1.53 -29.06 -47.20
C PHE A 638 0.62 -28.58 -46.07
N GLY A 639 0.86 -27.37 -45.57
CA GLY A 639 -0.02 -26.68 -44.65
C GLY A 639 -1.30 -26.17 -45.33
N ASN A 640 -1.97 -25.18 -44.72
CA ASN A 640 -3.22 -24.65 -45.24
C ASN A 640 -2.97 -23.67 -46.39
N LEU A 641 -2.96 -24.18 -47.63
CA LEU A 641 -2.75 -23.40 -48.85
C LEU A 641 -3.78 -22.27 -49.07
N ALA A 642 -4.97 -22.34 -48.45
CA ALA A 642 -5.95 -21.25 -48.50
C ALA A 642 -5.48 -20.05 -47.66
N LEU A 643 -4.92 -20.33 -46.49
CA LEU A 643 -4.41 -19.32 -45.56
C LEU A 643 -3.17 -18.61 -46.14
N ALA A 644 -2.29 -19.36 -46.82
CA ALA A 644 -1.15 -18.79 -47.55
C ALA A 644 -1.57 -17.77 -48.62
N ASP A 645 -2.59 -18.07 -49.43
CA ASP A 645 -3.14 -17.16 -50.45
C ASP A 645 -3.75 -15.90 -49.80
N GLU A 646 -4.44 -16.05 -48.67
CA GLU A 646 -4.97 -14.90 -47.91
C GLU A 646 -3.83 -13.97 -47.42
N TYR A 647 -2.78 -14.54 -46.83
CA TYR A 647 -1.63 -13.78 -46.33
C TYR A 647 -0.91 -13.03 -47.45
N LEU A 648 -0.65 -13.69 -48.58
CA LEU A 648 0.03 -13.07 -49.73
C LEU A 648 -0.80 -11.93 -50.33
N ARG A 649 -2.13 -12.09 -50.44
CA ARG A 649 -3.02 -11.02 -50.92
C ARG A 649 -3.05 -9.81 -49.99
N LYS A 650 -3.01 -10.02 -48.66
CA LYS A 650 -2.88 -8.94 -47.67
C LYS A 650 -1.56 -8.18 -47.81
N VAL A 651 -0.46 -8.87 -48.12
CA VAL A 651 0.82 -8.23 -48.40
C VAL A 651 0.76 -7.38 -49.68
N ILE A 652 0.14 -7.89 -50.74
CA ILE A 652 -0.03 -7.16 -52.01
C ILE A 652 -0.89 -5.90 -51.81
N SER A 653 -1.97 -5.99 -51.03
CA SER A 653 -2.82 -4.83 -50.74
C SER A 653 -2.12 -3.75 -49.92
N ALA A 654 -1.11 -4.11 -49.12
CA ALA A 654 -0.29 -3.18 -48.34
C ALA A 654 0.68 -2.34 -49.19
N LYS A 655 0.94 -2.71 -50.46
CA LYS A 655 1.81 -1.99 -51.42
C LYS A 655 3.21 -1.64 -50.88
N THR A 656 3.83 -2.59 -50.19
CA THR A 656 5.20 -2.46 -49.64
C THR A 656 6.27 -3.00 -50.60
N GLU A 657 7.55 -2.79 -50.32
CA GLU A 657 8.69 -3.26 -51.15
C GLU A 657 8.71 -4.78 -51.42
N LEU A 658 8.05 -5.58 -50.58
CA LEU A 658 7.99 -7.03 -50.71
C LEU A 658 6.79 -7.55 -51.56
N THR A 659 6.05 -6.66 -52.23
CA THR A 659 4.93 -7.02 -53.11
C THR A 659 5.35 -7.98 -54.23
N ASP A 660 6.49 -7.71 -54.85
CA ASP A 660 6.99 -8.50 -55.98
C ASP A 660 7.36 -9.92 -55.56
N GLN A 661 7.83 -10.07 -54.31
CA GLN A 661 8.10 -11.39 -53.72
C GLN A 661 6.80 -12.13 -53.42
N ALA A 662 5.78 -11.44 -52.90
CA ALA A 662 4.49 -12.03 -52.63
C ALA A 662 3.76 -12.46 -53.91
N GLU A 663 3.83 -11.69 -54.99
CA GLU A 663 3.25 -12.06 -56.29
C GLU A 663 3.89 -13.33 -56.88
N LYS A 664 5.22 -13.46 -56.77
CA LYS A 664 5.94 -14.68 -57.19
C LYS A 664 5.51 -15.91 -56.39
N LEU A 665 5.39 -15.77 -55.06
CA LEU A 665 4.92 -16.86 -54.19
C LEU A 665 3.45 -17.23 -54.50
N LEU A 666 2.61 -16.26 -54.87
CA LEU A 666 1.22 -16.50 -55.23
C LEU A 666 1.10 -17.28 -56.56
N GLN A 667 1.99 -17.01 -57.53
CA GLN A 667 2.10 -17.81 -58.75
C GLN A 667 2.56 -19.24 -58.46
N GLN A 668 3.53 -19.43 -57.57
CA GLN A 668 3.98 -20.76 -57.14
C GLN A 668 2.86 -21.53 -56.43
N LEU A 669 2.08 -20.85 -55.58
CA LEU A 669 0.94 -21.43 -54.88
C LEU A 669 -0.16 -21.85 -55.87
N ALA A 670 -0.42 -21.07 -56.92
CA ALA A 670 -1.35 -21.46 -57.98
C ALA A 670 -0.90 -22.75 -58.68
N TYR A 671 0.40 -22.87 -58.99
CA TYR A 671 0.96 -24.10 -59.56
C TYR A 671 0.88 -25.32 -58.63
N MET A 672 0.92 -25.12 -57.31
CA MET A 672 0.73 -26.22 -56.34
C MET A 672 -0.73 -26.61 -56.11
N ARG A 673 -1.68 -25.75 -56.48
CA ARG A 673 -3.13 -26.02 -56.42
C ARG A 673 -3.64 -26.77 -57.65
N ASP A 674 -3.05 -26.49 -58.80
CA ASP A 674 -3.28 -27.16 -60.08
C ASP A 674 -2.62 -28.55 -60.11
#